data_AF-A0A480ABL2-F1
#
_entry.id   AF-A0A480ABL2-F1
#
_cell.length_a   1.000
_cell.length_b   1.000
_cell.length_c   1.000
_cell.angle_alpha   90.00
_cell.angle_beta   90.00
_cell.angle_gamma   90.00
#
_symmetry.space_group_name_H-M   'P 1'
#
loop_
_entity.id
_entity.type
_entity.pdbx_description
1 polymer ?
#
loop_
_entity_poly.entity_id
_entity_poly.type
_entity_poly.pdbx_seq_one_letter_code
_entity_poly.pdbx_strand_id
1 'polypeptide(L)'
;MSVKASGGSSVARPQLYQTLPVSTISQAEQQDRFLGRGELSELVSYFASGAKRLEIAQILTENSEIIVSRAANRIFVGGSPMAFLEKPQERELAMVGAGASLQEGMKLGTVTYVESRGGFLENLRSIFNTSAGGPTPPGFRPINVARYGPGNMAKSLRDLSWFLRYATYAIVAGDPNIISVNTRGLREIIENACSSEATIVALQEIKVASLSYFRKDAAATEIVTQYMDVLLTEFQAPTPSTKVRQRPTGDQQGLQLPQIYANAAENRPKYAMKPGLSSSEKTEVIKAAYRQVFERDITRAYSLSISDLESKVKNGEISMREFIRRLAKSPLYQKQFYQPFINSRVIELAFRHILGRGPSSREEVQKYFAIVSKGGLAALVNALVDSTEYSDYFGEETVPYIRGLGQEAQECRNWGPQQDLFKYSAPFRKVPQFITTFAAYEQPLPDQHPYGSGNDPLEIQFGAIFPKETRNPSSSPAPFSKDTRRILIHQGPGINNQLSNPKARGVAPGTLGAKVFKLDQLPGTIGKKAAKGASVKFSESSTQAVIKATYLQIFGRDVYEGQRLKVAEIKLENGEITVREFVRILAKSDLFRKMYWTSLYVCKAIEYIHRRLLGRPTYGREENNKYFDLAAKKGFYAVVDAIIDSDEYSQAFSEDTVPYERYLTPAGVSLRQLRVSTIREDLANVEKQETPRFVELGAVTEMRTEPDIDFRINQGVTKQREQTKVFKLTAVGNDKVAVDTVISGAYRQIFERDIAPYISLNEFTSLESKLVNGEITVKEFIQSLGYSNLYLKEFYTPYPNTKVIELGTKHFLGRAPIDQAEIRKYNQILATQGIRAFISSMVESVEYRQVFGEDTVPYRRFPTLPAANFPNTEKLYNQLTKQNDDLVVPSFKTVKPRIKTENTPILAKAIADLAAQSKKMDKTKPLFIELGRSFNDGRGQSVEVGVGTSRRKPIRIYRATTGTNSPETNQVINAIYCQVMDVFSGQVPGYFRRSDLDSKLRNGEITVREFVLELASSEIYRKRFYTPYPNTKVIEFLFRHLLGRAPATQSEIRQYNKLLADSGLRAAVEGIVNSPEYARYFGEDVVPYKRYPSLPAGNYLGSVQAEADLVKQSWSSLSPAVLTGRPSNR
;
A
#
# COMPACT_ATOMS: atom_id res chain seq x y z
N MET A 1 23.99 27.93 8.76
CA MET A 1 22.83 27.43 7.99
C MET A 1 23.31 26.94 6.64
N SER A 2 23.09 25.66 6.30
CA SER A 2 23.38 25.14 4.96
C SER A 2 22.23 25.51 4.03
N VAL A 3 22.50 26.17 2.90
CA VAL A 3 21.50 26.42 1.85
C VAL A 3 21.18 25.08 1.17
N LYS A 4 19.91 24.67 1.18
CA LYS A 4 19.48 23.33 0.71
C LYS A 4 18.81 23.35 -0.67
N ALA A 5 18.35 24.51 -1.12
CA ALA A 5 17.73 24.68 -2.42
C ALA A 5 18.15 26.01 -3.05
N SER A 6 17.96 26.13 -4.36
CA SER A 6 18.21 27.36 -5.09
C SER A 6 17.08 27.59 -6.10
N GLY A 7 16.60 28.83 -6.18
CA GLY A 7 15.71 29.26 -7.25
C GLY A 7 16.45 29.53 -8.57
N GLY A 8 17.76 29.29 -8.63
CA GLY A 8 18.62 29.63 -9.76
C GLY A 8 19.18 31.06 -9.68
N SER A 9 20.33 31.28 -10.30
CA SER A 9 20.92 32.61 -10.49
C SER A 9 20.69 33.06 -11.93
N SER A 10 19.79 34.02 -12.13
CA SER A 10 19.68 34.72 -13.41
C SER A 10 20.82 35.72 -13.54
N VAL A 11 21.41 35.83 -14.74
CA VAL A 11 22.37 36.90 -15.05
C VAL A 11 21.62 38.23 -15.05
N ALA A 12 21.70 38.97 -13.95
CA ALA A 12 21.20 40.33 -13.87
C ALA A 12 22.39 41.29 -14.05
N ARG A 13 22.31 42.15 -15.05
CA ARG A 13 23.27 43.23 -15.25
C ARG A 13 22.64 44.50 -14.67
N PRO A 14 23.13 45.04 -13.55
CA PRO A 14 22.61 46.30 -13.04
C PRO A 14 22.90 47.41 -14.06
N GLN A 15 21.91 48.25 -14.32
CA GLN A 15 22.13 49.44 -15.14
C GLN A 15 23.02 50.39 -14.34
N LEU A 16 24.15 50.78 -14.95
CA LEU A 16 25.12 51.67 -14.30
C LEU A 16 24.81 53.14 -14.57
N TYR A 17 24.41 53.44 -15.80
CA TYR A 17 24.07 54.78 -16.28
C TYR A 17 23.20 54.69 -17.54
N GLN A 18 22.67 55.83 -17.98
CA GLN A 18 21.91 55.95 -19.23
C GLN A 18 22.74 56.70 -20.27
N THR A 19 22.53 56.39 -21.54
CA THR A 19 23.03 57.17 -22.68
C THR A 19 21.83 57.65 -23.48
N LEU A 20 21.97 58.78 -24.17
CA LEU A 20 20.87 59.34 -24.95
C LEU A 20 20.33 58.35 -26.01
N PRO A 21 21.17 57.59 -26.75
CA PRO A 21 20.64 56.58 -27.66
C PRO A 21 19.92 55.43 -26.98
N VAL A 22 20.43 54.94 -25.84
CA VAL A 22 19.81 53.81 -25.15
C VAL A 22 18.49 54.22 -24.50
N SER A 23 18.41 55.41 -23.91
CA SER A 23 17.18 55.90 -23.28
C SER A 23 16.07 56.15 -24.30
N THR A 24 16.37 56.77 -25.44
CA THR A 24 15.39 57.01 -26.52
C THR A 24 14.88 55.71 -27.15
N ILE A 25 15.77 54.76 -27.44
CA ILE A 25 15.38 53.43 -27.97
C ILE A 25 14.57 52.63 -26.94
N SER A 26 15.00 52.63 -25.67
CA SER A 26 14.31 51.97 -24.56
C SER A 26 12.89 52.52 -24.38
N GLN A 27 12.68 53.83 -24.47
CA GLN A 27 11.34 54.42 -24.39
C GLN A 27 10.39 53.90 -25.48
N ALA A 28 10.86 53.75 -26.72
CA ALA A 28 10.04 53.18 -27.80
C ALA A 28 9.79 51.67 -27.60
N GLU A 29 10.82 50.93 -27.16
CA GLU A 29 10.76 49.48 -26.88
C GLU A 29 9.76 49.16 -25.77
N GLN A 30 9.80 49.87 -24.65
CA GLN A 30 8.87 49.71 -23.53
C GLN A 30 7.42 50.01 -23.91
N GLN A 31 7.19 50.61 -25.07
CA GLN A 31 5.86 50.96 -25.60
C GLN A 31 5.41 50.03 -26.74
N ASP A 32 6.22 49.04 -27.12
CA ASP A 32 6.06 48.21 -28.32
C ASP A 32 5.84 49.06 -29.60
N ARG A 33 6.36 50.29 -29.62
CA ARG A 33 6.26 51.22 -30.76
C ARG A 33 7.50 51.12 -31.64
N PHE A 34 7.34 51.45 -32.91
CA PHE A 34 8.48 51.84 -33.72
C PHE A 34 8.86 53.28 -33.41
N LEU A 35 10.15 53.61 -33.53
CA LEU A 35 10.67 54.95 -33.27
C LEU A 35 9.90 55.99 -34.08
N GLY A 36 9.40 57.01 -33.40
CA GLY A 36 8.72 58.13 -34.02
C GLY A 36 9.69 59.07 -34.73
N ARG A 37 9.17 59.96 -35.59
CA ARG A 37 9.99 60.96 -36.29
C ARG A 37 10.75 61.89 -35.34
N GLY A 38 10.15 62.24 -34.19
CA GLY A 38 10.79 63.06 -33.15
C GLY A 38 11.99 62.37 -32.51
N GLU A 39 11.80 61.13 -32.03
CA GLU A 39 12.85 60.29 -31.43
C GLU A 39 14.00 60.03 -32.44
N LEU A 40 13.67 59.78 -33.71
CA LEU A 40 14.67 59.65 -34.78
C LEU A 40 15.45 60.95 -35.02
N SER A 41 14.77 62.10 -34.99
CA SER A 41 15.42 63.41 -35.13
C SER A 41 16.38 63.69 -33.98
N GLU A 42 16.03 63.27 -32.76
CA GLU A 42 16.89 63.39 -31.58
C GLU A 42 18.15 62.52 -31.73
N LEU A 43 18.00 61.28 -32.16
CA LEU A 43 19.13 60.39 -32.45
C LEU A 43 20.04 60.96 -33.55
N VAL A 44 19.46 61.48 -34.64
CA VAL A 44 20.21 62.11 -35.73
C VAL A 44 21.00 63.31 -35.22
N SER A 45 20.37 64.17 -34.41
CA SER A 45 21.03 65.33 -33.79
C SER A 45 22.21 64.90 -32.91
N TYR A 46 22.02 63.87 -32.09
CA TYR A 46 23.08 63.34 -31.24
C TYR A 46 24.26 62.80 -32.05
N PHE A 47 24.01 61.93 -33.05
CA PHE A 47 25.07 61.34 -33.87
C PHE A 47 25.79 62.39 -34.74
N ALA A 48 25.08 63.41 -35.22
CA ALA A 48 25.69 64.54 -35.92
C ALA A 48 26.68 65.32 -35.03
N SER A 49 26.38 65.45 -33.73
CA SER A 49 27.28 66.08 -32.75
C SER A 49 28.42 65.18 -32.25
N GLY A 50 28.49 63.91 -32.69
CA GLY A 50 29.39 62.90 -32.14
C GLY A 50 30.88 63.23 -32.30
N ALA A 51 31.30 63.69 -33.48
CA ALA A 51 32.70 64.07 -33.74
C ALA A 51 33.16 65.19 -32.79
N LYS A 52 32.28 66.16 -32.53
CA LYS A 52 32.55 67.26 -31.61
C LYS A 52 32.73 66.79 -30.18
N ARG A 53 31.89 65.87 -29.71
CA ARG A 53 31.97 65.29 -28.36
C ARG A 53 33.26 64.49 -28.16
N LEU A 54 33.71 63.77 -29.19
CA LEU A 54 34.98 63.04 -29.17
C LEU A 54 36.18 63.98 -29.13
N GLU A 55 36.16 65.05 -29.94
CA GLU A 55 37.20 66.08 -29.93
C GLU A 55 37.34 66.74 -28.55
N ILE A 56 36.22 67.10 -27.92
CA ILE A 56 36.20 67.65 -26.55
C ILE A 56 36.81 66.64 -25.56
N ALA A 57 36.37 65.38 -25.61
CA ALA A 57 36.87 64.35 -24.71
C ALA A 57 38.36 64.09 -24.90
N GLN A 58 38.87 64.10 -26.15
CA GLN A 58 40.28 63.95 -26.47
C GLN A 58 41.10 65.10 -25.86
N ILE A 59 40.72 66.35 -26.13
CA ILE A 59 41.43 67.53 -25.62
C ILE A 59 41.46 67.54 -24.07
N LEU A 60 40.36 67.20 -23.41
CA LEU A 60 40.31 67.12 -21.95
C LEU A 60 41.14 65.98 -21.38
N THR A 61 41.22 64.85 -22.10
CA THR A 61 42.01 63.68 -21.68
C THR A 61 43.51 63.93 -21.83
N GLU A 62 43.93 64.48 -22.97
CA GLU A 62 45.33 64.85 -23.26
C GLU A 62 45.86 65.89 -22.26
N ASN A 63 45.01 66.82 -21.81
CA ASN A 63 45.37 67.88 -20.88
C ASN A 63 44.97 67.58 -19.41
N SER A 64 44.58 66.35 -19.10
CA SER A 64 44.01 66.00 -17.79
C SER A 64 44.96 66.26 -16.61
N GLU A 65 46.26 65.98 -16.75
CA GLU A 65 47.27 66.25 -15.70
C GLU A 65 47.39 67.75 -15.40
N ILE A 66 47.32 68.61 -16.43
CA ILE A 66 47.40 70.06 -16.30
C ILE A 66 46.13 70.60 -15.62
N ILE A 67 44.96 70.09 -16.01
CA ILE A 67 43.67 70.49 -15.43
C ILE A 67 43.63 70.10 -13.94
N VAL A 68 44.00 68.86 -13.61
CA VAL A 68 43.99 68.37 -12.22
C VAL A 68 45.07 69.07 -11.38
N SER A 69 46.25 69.38 -11.94
CA SER A 69 47.31 70.08 -11.19
C SER A 69 46.92 71.50 -10.84
N ARG A 70 46.29 72.21 -11.79
CA ARG A 70 45.76 73.55 -11.56
C ARG A 70 44.68 73.56 -10.46
N ALA A 71 43.78 72.59 -10.46
CA ALA A 71 42.78 72.44 -9.41
C ALA A 71 43.39 72.07 -8.05
N ALA A 72 44.36 71.14 -8.02
CA ALA A 72 45.03 70.72 -6.79
C ALA A 72 45.82 71.87 -6.15
N ASN A 73 46.55 72.66 -6.94
CA ASN A 73 47.31 73.82 -6.45
C ASN A 73 46.40 74.93 -5.87
N ARG A 74 45.12 74.96 -6.24
CA ARG A 74 44.14 75.91 -5.69
C ARG A 74 43.71 75.55 -4.27
N ILE A 75 43.73 74.27 -3.91
CA ILE A 75 43.19 73.77 -2.63
C ILE A 75 44.25 73.21 -1.68
N PHE A 76 45.43 72.84 -2.17
CA PHE A 76 46.55 72.33 -1.37
C PHE A 76 47.69 73.34 -1.26
N VAL A 77 48.31 73.43 -0.07
CA VAL A 77 49.46 74.29 0.21
C VAL A 77 50.57 73.53 0.94
N GLY A 78 51.83 73.94 0.76
CA GLY A 78 52.97 73.39 1.51
C GLY A 78 53.63 72.12 0.94
N GLY A 79 53.52 71.88 -0.37
CA GLY A 79 54.18 70.77 -1.09
C GLY A 79 53.70 70.68 -2.55
N SER A 80 54.31 69.81 -3.38
CA SER A 80 53.82 69.52 -4.74
C SER A 80 52.77 68.41 -4.68
N PRO A 81 51.47 68.69 -4.90
CA PRO A 81 50.42 67.68 -4.80
C PRO A 81 50.61 66.57 -5.84
N MET A 82 51.10 66.91 -7.03
CA MET A 82 51.21 65.96 -8.16
C MET A 82 52.13 64.76 -7.92
N ALA A 83 53.01 64.82 -6.92
CA ALA A 83 53.80 63.66 -6.51
C ALA A 83 52.96 62.46 -6.02
N PHE A 84 51.69 62.68 -5.65
CA PHE A 84 50.77 61.68 -5.13
C PHE A 84 49.71 61.22 -6.14
N LEU A 85 49.78 61.66 -7.40
CA LEU A 85 48.84 61.21 -8.44
C LEU A 85 49.20 59.76 -8.85
N GLU A 86 48.34 58.82 -8.50
CA GLU A 86 48.45 57.44 -8.98
C GLU A 86 48.10 57.38 -10.47
N LYS A 87 49.08 57.06 -11.32
CA LYS A 87 48.81 56.80 -12.74
C LYS A 87 47.96 55.52 -12.85
N PRO A 88 46.91 55.50 -13.68
CA PRO A 88 46.15 54.27 -13.91
C PRO A 88 47.12 53.19 -14.42
N GLN A 89 47.10 52.00 -13.81
CA GLN A 89 47.78 50.84 -14.38
C GLN A 89 47.18 50.59 -15.77
N GLU A 90 47.96 50.82 -16.82
CA GLU A 90 47.64 50.32 -18.15
C GLU A 90 47.51 48.79 -18.03
N ARG A 91 46.31 48.27 -18.26
CA ARG A 91 46.15 46.83 -18.44
C ARG A 91 46.98 46.46 -19.67
N GLU A 92 47.97 45.59 -19.49
CA GLU A 92 48.62 44.91 -20.61
C GLU A 92 47.54 44.42 -21.57
N LEU A 93 47.48 45.05 -22.75
CA LEU A 93 46.68 44.55 -23.84
C LEU A 93 47.27 43.20 -24.24
N ALA A 94 46.52 42.13 -24.04
CA ALA A 94 46.83 40.84 -24.62
C ALA A 94 46.83 40.99 -26.15
N MET A 95 48.02 41.26 -26.71
CA MET A 95 48.28 41.29 -28.13
C MET A 95 48.05 39.88 -28.70
N VAL A 96 47.03 39.77 -29.55
CA VAL A 96 46.97 38.70 -30.54
C VAL A 96 47.96 39.05 -31.65
N GLY A 97 49.06 38.31 -31.70
CA GLY A 97 49.86 38.01 -32.90
C GLY A 97 50.34 39.18 -33.77
N ALA A 98 51.48 39.77 -33.41
CA ALA A 98 52.49 40.20 -34.37
C ALA A 98 53.84 40.24 -33.66
N GLY A 99 54.79 39.42 -34.11
CA GLY A 99 56.12 39.37 -33.54
C GLY A 99 56.89 40.67 -33.84
N ALA A 100 57.33 41.34 -32.78
CA ALA A 100 58.47 42.25 -32.80
C ALA A 100 59.05 42.33 -31.39
N SER A 101 60.38 42.22 -31.33
CA SER A 101 61.27 42.15 -30.17
C SER A 101 61.07 43.25 -29.13
N LEU A 102 60.90 42.87 -27.87
CA LEU A 102 60.87 43.79 -26.73
C LEU A 102 62.02 43.45 -25.78
N GLN A 103 63.20 43.96 -26.13
CA GLN A 103 64.40 43.88 -25.29
C GLN A 103 65.26 45.12 -25.54
N GLU A 104 64.85 46.26 -24.98
CA GLU A 104 65.72 47.40 -24.62
C GLU A 104 64.85 48.54 -24.05
N GLY A 105 65.06 48.89 -22.78
CA GLY A 105 64.29 49.96 -22.12
C GLY A 105 64.34 49.94 -20.58
N MET A 106 64.77 48.83 -19.96
CA MET A 106 65.12 48.82 -18.53
C MET A 106 66.56 49.29 -18.31
N LYS A 107 66.88 50.53 -18.68
CA LYS A 107 68.02 51.28 -18.14
C LYS A 107 67.68 52.78 -18.16
N LEU A 108 68.01 53.46 -17.06
CA LEU A 108 67.90 54.91 -16.78
C LEU A 108 66.51 55.32 -16.27
N GLY A 109 66.29 55.71 -15.01
CA GLY A 109 67.15 56.50 -14.12
C GLY A 109 66.84 57.98 -14.34
N THR A 110 66.05 58.58 -13.44
CA THR A 110 65.88 60.04 -13.23
C THR A 110 65.85 60.92 -14.47
N VAL A 111 64.65 61.25 -14.97
CA VAL A 111 64.49 62.36 -15.91
C VAL A 111 63.35 63.26 -15.43
N THR A 112 63.75 64.38 -14.82
CA THR A 112 62.98 65.63 -14.82
C THR A 112 62.64 66.00 -16.25
N TYR A 113 61.36 65.98 -16.61
CA TYR A 113 60.91 66.46 -17.90
C TYR A 113 60.95 67.99 -17.93
N VAL A 114 61.90 68.51 -18.71
CA VAL A 114 62.01 69.90 -19.14
C VAL A 114 60.98 70.14 -20.27
N GLU A 115 60.03 71.03 -19.97
CA GLU A 115 59.70 72.23 -20.75
C GLU A 115 59.56 72.12 -22.28
N SER A 116 58.32 72.23 -22.75
CA SER A 116 58.00 72.71 -24.10
C SER A 116 58.27 74.22 -24.16
N ARG A 117 59.15 74.64 -25.08
CA ARG A 117 59.54 76.03 -25.35
C ARG A 117 58.33 76.96 -25.55
N GLY A 118 58.05 77.79 -24.54
CA GLY A 118 57.23 78.99 -24.57
C GLY A 118 57.64 79.90 -23.41
N GLY A 119 58.00 81.15 -23.69
CA GLY A 119 58.89 81.96 -22.86
C GLY A 119 58.45 82.30 -21.42
N PHE A 120 59.47 82.54 -20.58
CA PHE A 120 59.45 82.97 -19.17
C PHE A 120 58.45 84.10 -18.81
N LEU A 121 58.05 84.94 -19.78
CA LEU A 121 57.05 86.01 -19.58
C LEU A 121 55.60 85.51 -19.56
N GLU A 122 55.31 84.31 -20.08
CA GLU A 122 53.96 83.72 -20.05
C GLU A 122 53.69 82.98 -18.72
N ASN A 123 54.74 82.42 -18.09
CA ASN A 123 54.69 81.87 -16.73
C ASN A 123 54.47 82.94 -15.64
N LEU A 124 54.91 84.18 -15.88
CA LEU A 124 54.57 85.32 -15.01
C LEU A 124 53.13 85.82 -15.24
N ARG A 125 52.59 85.68 -16.47
CA ARG A 125 51.18 85.97 -16.76
C ARG A 125 50.22 84.92 -16.20
N SER A 126 50.62 83.65 -16.08
CA SER A 126 49.76 82.61 -15.48
C SER A 126 49.64 82.72 -13.95
N ILE A 127 50.63 83.32 -13.29
CA ILE A 127 50.61 83.61 -11.84
C ILE A 127 49.83 84.92 -11.54
N PHE A 128 49.91 85.93 -12.40
CA PHE A 128 49.24 87.23 -12.19
C PHE A 128 47.86 87.38 -12.85
N ASN A 129 47.48 86.48 -13.77
CA ASN A 129 46.14 86.46 -14.35
C ASN A 129 45.27 85.39 -13.67
N THR A 130 45.22 85.45 -12.33
CA THR A 130 44.13 84.82 -11.57
C THR A 130 42.86 85.65 -11.79
N SER A 131 42.28 85.58 -12.99
CA SER A 131 40.86 85.85 -13.12
C SER A 131 40.16 84.87 -12.18
N ALA A 132 39.59 85.40 -11.11
CA ALA A 132 39.07 84.64 -9.97
C ALA A 132 38.26 83.43 -10.44
N GLY A 133 38.79 82.22 -10.20
CA GLY A 133 38.08 80.97 -10.43
C GLY A 133 36.92 80.88 -9.45
N GLY A 134 35.74 81.35 -9.88
CA GLY A 134 34.49 81.28 -9.13
C GLY A 134 34.47 82.03 -7.77
N PRO A 135 33.28 82.25 -7.19
CA PRO A 135 33.17 82.72 -5.81
C PRO A 135 33.62 81.60 -4.85
N THR A 136 34.59 81.87 -3.98
CA THR A 136 35.00 80.95 -2.91
C THR A 136 33.88 80.81 -1.88
N PRO A 137 33.44 79.59 -1.54
CA PRO A 137 32.42 79.38 -0.51
C PRO A 137 32.84 79.92 0.86
N PRO A 138 31.91 80.45 1.67
CA PRO A 138 32.20 80.87 3.04
C PRO A 138 32.67 79.66 3.87
N GLY A 139 33.85 79.74 4.47
CA GLY A 139 34.44 78.66 5.28
C GLY A 139 35.60 77.89 4.64
N PHE A 140 35.96 78.18 3.38
CA PHE A 140 37.10 77.54 2.71
C PHE A 140 38.44 77.78 3.45
N ARG A 141 39.20 76.70 3.68
CA ARG A 141 40.59 76.73 4.17
C ARG A 141 41.46 75.82 3.29
N PRO A 142 42.64 76.28 2.84
CA PRO A 142 43.54 75.43 2.06
C PRO A 142 44.11 74.30 2.92
N ILE A 143 44.23 73.11 2.32
CA ILE A 143 44.67 71.89 2.99
C ILE A 143 46.19 71.81 2.94
N ASN A 144 46.84 71.64 4.10
CA ASN A 144 48.30 71.50 4.16
C ASN A 144 48.73 70.07 3.84
N VAL A 145 49.54 69.88 2.79
CA VAL A 145 49.99 68.57 2.30
C VAL A 145 50.67 67.74 3.39
N ALA A 146 51.53 68.36 4.21
CA ALA A 146 52.27 67.67 5.26
C ALA A 146 51.37 67.16 6.41
N ARG A 147 50.27 67.87 6.70
CA ARG A 147 49.30 67.47 7.74
C ARG A 147 48.25 66.48 7.23
N TYR A 148 47.99 66.48 5.92
CA TYR A 148 46.93 65.67 5.32
C TYR A 148 47.33 64.19 5.14
N GLY A 149 48.62 63.94 4.92
CA GLY A 149 49.20 62.61 4.78
C GLY A 149 49.07 62.01 3.37
N PRO A 150 49.98 61.11 2.98
CA PRO A 150 50.11 60.64 1.60
C PRO A 150 48.89 59.85 1.08
N GLY A 151 48.28 59.02 1.93
CA GLY A 151 47.12 58.20 1.54
C GLY A 151 45.84 59.00 1.29
N ASN A 152 45.61 60.07 2.07
CA ASN A 152 44.47 60.96 1.83
C ASN A 152 44.72 61.86 0.62
N MET A 153 45.96 62.32 0.45
CA MET A 153 46.40 63.11 -0.71
C MET A 153 46.21 62.33 -2.03
N ALA A 154 46.60 61.06 -2.06
CA ALA A 154 46.37 60.17 -3.21
C ALA A 154 44.88 60.01 -3.53
N LYS A 155 44.02 59.82 -2.52
CA LYS A 155 42.56 59.75 -2.70
C LYS A 155 42.00 61.05 -3.29
N SER A 156 42.38 62.21 -2.78
CA SER A 156 41.89 63.50 -3.30
C SER A 156 42.27 63.70 -4.76
N LEU A 157 43.50 63.40 -5.16
CA LEU A 157 43.93 63.55 -6.57
C LEU A 157 43.26 62.53 -7.48
N ARG A 158 43.09 61.30 -7.01
CA ARG A 158 42.32 60.27 -7.70
C ARG A 158 40.88 60.74 -7.93
N ASP A 159 40.24 61.33 -6.92
CA ASP A 159 38.85 61.79 -7.00
C ASP A 159 38.73 62.99 -7.96
N LEU A 160 39.67 63.95 -7.95
CA LEU A 160 39.73 65.02 -8.95
C LEU A 160 39.89 64.49 -10.38
N SER A 161 40.74 63.48 -10.56
CA SER A 161 40.90 62.78 -11.84
C SER A 161 39.61 62.04 -12.25
N TRP A 162 38.91 61.40 -11.30
CA TRP A 162 37.64 60.72 -11.56
C TRP A 162 36.53 61.68 -11.96
N PHE A 163 36.44 62.86 -11.34
CA PHE A 163 35.46 63.88 -11.72
C PHE A 163 35.65 64.32 -13.18
N LEU A 164 36.89 64.64 -13.58
CA LEU A 164 37.18 64.98 -14.97
C LEU A 164 36.88 63.83 -15.92
N ARG A 165 37.25 62.60 -15.54
CA ARG A 165 36.98 61.40 -16.35
C ARG A 165 35.49 61.13 -16.53
N TYR A 166 34.69 61.19 -15.46
CA TYR A 166 33.24 61.03 -15.56
C TYR A 166 32.57 62.16 -16.34
N ALA A 167 33.10 63.39 -16.26
CA ALA A 167 32.66 64.48 -17.13
C ALA A 167 32.92 64.16 -18.61
N THR A 168 34.12 63.68 -18.97
CA THR A 168 34.40 63.26 -20.36
C THR A 168 33.51 62.11 -20.82
N TYR A 169 33.23 61.12 -19.95
CA TYR A 169 32.34 60.00 -20.26
C TYR A 169 30.89 60.47 -20.46
N ALA A 170 30.40 61.39 -19.65
CA ALA A 170 29.06 61.95 -19.78
C ALA A 170 28.90 62.76 -21.08
N ILE A 171 29.91 63.54 -21.46
CA ILE A 171 29.94 64.28 -22.73
C ILE A 171 29.83 63.32 -23.92
N VAL A 172 30.60 62.23 -23.89
CA VAL A 172 30.57 61.20 -24.94
C VAL A 172 29.26 60.41 -24.92
N ALA A 173 28.68 60.15 -23.75
CA ALA A 173 27.43 59.40 -23.60
C ALA A 173 26.16 60.18 -24.01
N GLY A 174 26.24 61.51 -24.07
CA GLY A 174 25.12 62.37 -24.42
C GLY A 174 24.16 62.70 -23.27
N ASP A 175 24.38 62.14 -22.08
CA ASP A 175 23.48 62.24 -20.93
C ASP A 175 24.31 62.40 -19.63
N PRO A 176 24.00 63.38 -18.76
CA PRO A 176 24.72 63.59 -17.50
C PRO A 176 24.44 62.52 -16.42
N ASN A 177 23.65 61.47 -16.69
CA ASN A 177 23.28 60.46 -15.70
C ASN A 177 24.48 59.80 -14.98
N ILE A 178 25.62 59.63 -15.66
CA ILE A 178 26.87 59.12 -15.04
C ILE A 178 27.31 60.03 -13.89
N ILE A 179 27.20 61.34 -14.09
CA ILE A 179 27.56 62.35 -13.10
C ILE A 179 26.53 62.31 -11.98
N SER A 180 25.25 62.49 -12.29
CA SER A 180 24.20 62.63 -11.28
C SER A 180 24.09 61.44 -10.33
N VAL A 181 24.27 60.21 -10.81
CA VAL A 181 24.20 59.01 -9.95
C VAL A 181 25.42 58.88 -9.03
N ASN A 182 26.61 59.23 -9.52
CA ASN A 182 27.86 58.97 -8.81
C ASN A 182 28.33 60.13 -7.93
N THR A 183 27.90 61.37 -8.21
CA THR A 183 28.28 62.55 -7.42
C THR A 183 27.23 62.94 -6.39
N ARG A 184 25.96 62.58 -6.62
CA ARG A 184 24.90 62.90 -5.68
C ARG A 184 25.08 62.16 -4.36
N GLY A 185 25.07 62.93 -3.26
CA GLY A 185 25.29 62.41 -1.90
C GLY A 185 26.75 62.08 -1.56
N LEU A 186 27.67 62.22 -2.52
CA LEU A 186 29.10 62.02 -2.27
C LEU A 186 29.66 63.05 -1.29
N ARG A 187 29.11 64.27 -1.28
CA ARG A 187 29.48 65.36 -0.37
C ARG A 187 29.45 64.92 1.09
N GLU A 188 28.33 64.37 1.56
CA GLU A 188 28.17 63.94 2.95
C GLU A 188 29.07 62.74 3.30
N ILE A 189 29.37 61.88 2.33
CA ILE A 189 30.29 60.75 2.50
C ILE A 189 31.74 61.25 2.67
N ILE A 190 32.14 62.25 1.88
CA ILE A 190 33.49 62.81 1.88
C ILE A 190 33.72 63.80 3.02
N GLU A 191 32.68 64.48 3.53
CA GLU A 191 32.78 65.50 4.59
C GLU A 191 33.46 64.97 5.88
N ASN A 192 33.36 63.67 6.13
CA ASN A 192 34.04 63.01 7.25
C ASN A 192 35.57 62.92 7.10
N ALA A 193 36.10 63.06 5.88
CA ALA A 193 37.51 62.85 5.54
C ALA A 193 38.17 64.05 4.83
N CYS A 194 37.40 64.93 4.20
CA CYS A 194 37.88 66.11 3.48
C CYS A 194 36.86 67.26 3.57
N SER A 195 37.32 68.51 3.46
CA SER A 195 36.42 69.67 3.41
C SER A 195 35.59 69.66 2.12
N SER A 196 34.27 69.69 2.29
CA SER A 196 33.30 69.83 1.20
C SER A 196 33.51 71.14 0.43
N GLU A 197 33.88 72.23 1.10
CA GLU A 197 34.17 73.52 0.49
C GLU A 197 35.41 73.46 -0.42
N ALA A 198 36.47 72.76 0.01
CA ALA A 198 37.67 72.57 -0.81
C ALA A 198 37.35 71.80 -2.10
N THR A 199 36.48 70.80 -2.03
CA THR A 199 36.07 70.03 -3.21
C THR A 199 35.28 70.89 -4.21
N ILE A 200 34.39 71.77 -3.73
CA ILE A 200 33.64 72.71 -4.59
C ILE A 200 34.60 73.67 -5.31
N VAL A 201 35.57 74.24 -4.58
CA VAL A 201 36.58 75.15 -5.17
C VAL A 201 37.41 74.42 -6.23
N ALA A 202 37.81 73.16 -5.97
CA ALA A 202 38.55 72.37 -6.94
C ALA A 202 37.72 72.07 -8.20
N LEU A 203 36.43 71.73 -8.07
CA LEU A 203 35.54 71.50 -9.20
C LEU A 203 35.28 72.78 -10.02
N GLN A 204 35.14 73.94 -9.37
CA GLN A 204 35.05 75.23 -10.05
C GLN A 204 36.33 75.53 -10.85
N GLU A 205 37.50 75.22 -10.30
CA GLU A 205 38.77 75.39 -11.01
C GLU A 205 38.91 74.39 -12.16
N ILE A 206 38.49 73.13 -12.00
CA ILE A 206 38.42 72.14 -13.10
C ILE A 206 37.54 72.67 -14.23
N LYS A 207 36.38 73.26 -13.92
CA LYS A 207 35.50 73.88 -14.93
C LYS A 207 36.22 75.01 -15.67
N VAL A 208 36.79 75.97 -14.95
CA VAL A 208 37.49 77.13 -15.55
C VAL A 208 38.70 76.70 -16.38
N ALA A 209 39.49 75.75 -15.88
CA ALA A 209 40.63 75.18 -16.59
C ALA A 209 40.20 74.45 -17.87
N SER A 210 39.14 73.62 -17.80
CA SER A 210 38.57 72.92 -18.95
C SER A 210 38.09 73.89 -20.04
N LEU A 211 37.36 74.95 -19.65
CA LEU A 211 36.84 75.94 -20.59
C LEU A 211 37.94 76.78 -21.26
N SER A 212 39.12 76.89 -20.65
CA SER A 212 40.23 77.67 -21.23
C SER A 212 40.74 77.10 -22.56
N TYR A 213 40.60 75.79 -22.77
CA TYR A 213 40.98 75.10 -24.01
C TYR A 213 39.99 75.31 -25.16
N PHE A 214 38.73 75.71 -24.87
CA PHE A 214 37.66 75.82 -25.86
C PHE A 214 37.23 77.25 -26.18
N ARG A 215 37.96 78.28 -25.70
CA ARG A 215 37.58 79.71 -25.87
C ARG A 215 37.28 80.16 -27.31
N LYS A 216 37.86 79.49 -28.31
CA LYS A 216 37.65 79.81 -29.74
C LYS A 216 36.44 79.10 -30.34
N ASP A 217 35.83 78.17 -29.61
CA ASP A 217 34.79 77.29 -30.09
C ASP A 217 33.56 77.35 -29.17
N ALA A 218 32.55 78.08 -29.63
CA ALA A 218 31.34 78.34 -28.86
C ALA A 218 30.56 77.05 -28.56
N ALA A 219 30.48 76.12 -29.52
CA ALA A 219 29.72 74.88 -29.37
C ALA A 219 30.36 73.93 -28.35
N ALA A 220 31.69 73.78 -28.38
CA ALA A 220 32.40 73.00 -27.36
C ALA A 220 32.33 73.64 -25.97
N THR A 221 32.44 74.97 -25.91
CA THR A 221 32.32 75.72 -24.64
C THR A 221 30.96 75.50 -24.00
N GLU A 222 29.88 75.55 -24.77
CA GLU A 222 28.52 75.31 -24.29
C GLU A 222 28.35 73.89 -23.74
N ILE A 223 28.75 72.87 -24.50
CA ILE A 223 28.65 71.46 -24.07
C ILE A 223 29.43 71.24 -22.77
N VAL A 224 30.69 71.65 -22.70
CA VAL A 224 31.51 71.46 -21.49
C VAL A 224 30.92 72.22 -20.30
N THR A 225 30.40 73.42 -20.51
CA THR A 225 29.75 74.22 -19.46
C THR A 225 28.55 73.48 -18.88
N GLN A 226 27.66 72.96 -19.73
CA GLN A 226 26.47 72.22 -19.31
C GLN A 226 26.82 71.03 -18.40
N TYR A 227 27.75 70.15 -18.81
CA TYR A 227 28.11 68.97 -18.01
C TYR A 227 28.86 69.33 -16.72
N MET A 228 29.75 70.33 -16.75
CA MET A 228 30.47 70.78 -15.55
C MET A 228 29.55 71.50 -14.55
N ASP A 229 28.51 72.17 -15.01
CA ASP A 229 27.48 72.75 -14.15
C ASP A 229 26.61 71.68 -13.49
N VAL A 230 26.25 70.62 -14.21
CA VAL A 230 25.57 69.46 -13.61
C VAL A 230 26.45 68.80 -12.54
N LEU A 231 27.75 68.66 -12.79
CA LEU A 231 28.71 68.12 -11.83
C LEU A 231 28.75 68.93 -10.52
N LEU A 232 28.79 70.26 -10.63
CA LEU A 232 28.81 71.15 -9.47
C LEU A 232 27.48 71.13 -8.72
N THR A 233 26.34 71.18 -9.43
CA THR A 233 25.01 71.22 -8.81
C THR A 233 24.70 69.91 -8.09
N GLU A 234 24.99 68.76 -8.69
CA GLU A 234 24.72 67.44 -8.07
C GLU A 234 25.62 67.15 -6.88
N PHE A 235 26.87 67.65 -6.87
CA PHE A 235 27.75 67.53 -5.70
C PHE A 235 27.28 68.42 -4.54
N GLN A 236 26.80 69.63 -4.82
CA GLN A 236 26.30 70.54 -3.79
C GLN A 236 25.00 70.05 -3.15
N ALA A 237 24.20 69.31 -3.91
CA ALA A 237 22.87 68.90 -3.51
C ALA A 237 22.90 67.79 -2.42
N PRO A 238 21.91 67.78 -1.50
CA PRO A 238 21.89 66.84 -0.37
C PRO A 238 21.65 65.40 -0.81
N THR A 239 22.10 64.44 0.00
CA THR A 239 21.88 63.01 -0.25
C THR A 239 20.38 62.72 -0.29
N PRO A 240 19.87 62.06 -1.34
CA PRO A 240 18.46 61.71 -1.42
C PRO A 240 18.12 60.63 -0.39
N SER A 241 16.92 60.72 0.19
CA SER A 241 16.43 59.73 1.15
C SER A 241 16.32 58.34 0.53
N THR A 242 16.60 57.31 1.31
CA THR A 242 16.47 55.92 0.87
C THR A 242 15.01 55.54 0.64
N LYS A 243 14.73 54.84 -0.46
CA LYS A 243 13.41 54.23 -0.70
C LYS A 243 13.22 53.06 0.26
N VAL A 244 12.29 53.21 1.20
CA VAL A 244 11.92 52.14 2.13
C VAL A 244 10.72 51.37 1.58
N ARG A 245 10.81 50.04 1.63
CA ARG A 245 9.78 49.08 1.24
C ARG A 245 9.23 48.44 2.51
N GLN A 246 8.22 49.05 3.09
CA GLN A 246 7.51 48.53 4.27
C GLN A 246 6.51 47.44 3.86
N ARG A 247 6.23 46.52 4.78
CA ARG A 247 5.33 45.38 4.53
C ARG A 247 4.27 45.30 5.63
N PRO A 248 2.98 45.10 5.28
CA PRO A 248 1.90 45.09 6.26
C PRO A 248 1.82 43.79 7.07
N THR A 249 2.45 42.70 6.59
CA THR A 249 2.38 41.37 7.21
C THR A 249 3.72 40.91 7.73
N GLY A 250 3.73 40.13 8.82
CA GLY A 250 4.95 39.69 9.50
C GLY A 250 5.76 38.60 8.78
N ASP A 251 5.18 37.93 7.79
CA ASP A 251 5.85 36.91 6.95
C ASP A 251 6.69 37.52 5.82
N GLN A 252 6.46 38.80 5.52
CA GLN A 252 7.17 39.56 4.50
C GLN A 252 8.25 40.44 5.14
N GLN A 253 9.45 40.44 4.58
CA GLN A 253 10.55 41.27 5.08
C GLN A 253 10.49 42.69 4.50
N GLY A 254 10.73 43.68 5.36
CA GLY A 254 10.97 45.06 4.94
C GLY A 254 12.37 45.23 4.34
N LEU A 255 12.50 46.06 3.31
CA LEU A 255 13.78 46.31 2.62
C LEU A 255 13.98 47.81 2.36
N GLN A 256 15.19 48.22 2.03
CA GLN A 256 15.51 49.60 1.63
C GLN A 256 16.45 49.63 0.42
N LEU A 257 16.33 50.68 -0.39
CA LEU A 257 17.15 50.91 -1.57
C LEU A 257 17.65 52.37 -1.59
N PRO A 258 18.97 52.61 -1.76
CA PRO A 258 19.46 53.95 -2.03
C PRO A 258 18.81 54.54 -3.28
N GLN A 259 18.28 55.77 -3.19
CA GLN A 259 17.57 56.39 -4.31
C GLN A 259 18.46 56.52 -5.56
N ILE A 260 19.75 56.77 -5.39
CA ILE A 260 20.73 56.85 -6.49
C ILE A 260 20.76 55.57 -7.33
N TYR A 261 20.59 54.40 -6.72
CA TYR A 261 20.53 53.12 -7.43
C TYR A 261 19.25 53.02 -8.29
N ALA A 262 18.14 53.58 -7.79
CA ALA A 262 16.89 53.64 -8.54
C ALA A 262 16.92 54.66 -9.68
N ASN A 263 17.66 55.76 -9.51
CA ASN A 263 17.84 56.77 -10.55
C ASN A 263 18.78 56.28 -11.67
N ALA A 264 19.75 55.42 -11.34
CA ALA A 264 20.62 54.76 -12.31
C ALA A 264 19.88 53.72 -13.16
N ALA A 265 18.82 53.14 -12.60
CA ALA A 265 18.00 52.14 -13.27
C ALA A 265 17.32 52.71 -14.52
N GLU A 266 16.88 51.81 -15.40
CA GLU A 266 16.10 52.17 -16.58
C GLU A 266 14.79 52.86 -16.17
N ASN A 267 14.55 54.05 -16.72
CA ASN A 267 13.30 54.77 -16.52
C ASN A 267 12.17 54.02 -17.23
N ARG A 268 11.22 53.47 -16.46
CA ARG A 268 10.00 52.84 -17.00
C ARG A 268 8.80 53.78 -16.81
N PRO A 269 8.06 54.13 -17.88
CA PRO A 269 6.91 55.01 -17.79
C PRO A 269 5.80 54.32 -17.01
N LYS A 270 5.13 55.10 -16.17
CA LYS A 270 3.95 54.67 -15.44
C LYS A 270 2.74 55.31 -16.09
N TYR A 271 1.79 54.48 -16.49
CA TYR A 271 0.57 54.92 -17.16
C TYR A 271 -0.53 55.14 -16.13
N ALA A 272 -1.06 56.36 -16.08
CA ALA A 272 -2.19 56.70 -15.22
C ALA A 272 -3.37 57.18 -16.06
N MET A 273 -4.56 56.70 -15.73
CA MET A 273 -5.80 57.07 -16.40
C MET A 273 -6.48 58.22 -15.68
N LYS A 274 -6.25 59.44 -16.16
CA LYS A 274 -6.82 60.66 -15.59
C LYS A 274 -8.00 61.18 -16.44
N PRO A 275 -8.99 61.85 -15.82
CA PRO A 275 -9.98 62.59 -16.58
C PRO A 275 -9.29 63.73 -17.35
N GLY A 276 -9.67 63.94 -18.62
CA GLY A 276 -9.11 65.01 -19.47
C GLY A 276 -7.92 64.63 -20.37
N LEU A 277 -7.42 63.38 -20.30
CA LEU A 277 -6.41 62.89 -21.26
C LEU A 277 -6.94 62.88 -22.70
N SER A 278 -6.03 63.08 -23.66
CA SER A 278 -6.35 62.95 -25.09
C SER A 278 -6.78 61.52 -25.45
N SER A 279 -7.49 61.36 -26.57
CA SER A 279 -7.89 60.03 -27.06
C SER A 279 -6.69 59.12 -27.32
N SER A 280 -5.57 59.70 -27.76
CA SER A 280 -4.31 58.99 -28.00
C SER A 280 -3.70 58.46 -26.71
N GLU A 281 -3.53 59.30 -25.69
CA GLU A 281 -2.98 58.90 -24.38
C GLU A 281 -3.86 57.86 -23.69
N LYS A 282 -5.19 58.04 -23.71
CA LYS A 282 -6.13 57.04 -23.18
C LYS A 282 -5.96 55.68 -23.86
N THR A 283 -5.70 55.66 -25.16
CA THR A 283 -5.47 54.42 -25.92
C THR A 283 -4.13 53.78 -25.53
N GLU A 284 -3.08 54.58 -25.32
CA GLU A 284 -1.78 54.08 -24.85
C GLU A 284 -1.84 53.48 -23.44
N VAL A 285 -2.58 54.11 -22.53
CA VAL A 285 -2.83 53.59 -21.18
C VAL A 285 -3.55 52.23 -21.24
N ILE A 286 -4.57 52.09 -22.10
CA ILE A 286 -5.27 50.81 -22.29
C ILE A 286 -4.35 49.74 -22.90
N LYS A 287 -3.53 50.10 -23.89
CA LYS A 287 -2.52 49.19 -24.45
C LYS A 287 -1.49 48.77 -23.40
N ALA A 288 -1.08 49.66 -22.51
CA ALA A 288 -0.22 49.32 -21.37
C ALA A 288 -0.91 48.31 -20.43
N ALA A 289 -2.20 48.49 -20.13
CA ALA A 289 -2.97 47.53 -19.33
C ALA A 289 -3.06 46.15 -20.00
N TYR A 290 -3.23 46.08 -21.32
CA TYR A 290 -3.21 44.80 -22.04
C TYR A 290 -1.85 44.11 -21.99
N ARG A 291 -0.76 44.86 -22.21
CA ARG A 291 0.61 44.34 -22.12
C ARG A 291 0.93 43.82 -20.72
N GLN A 292 0.44 44.48 -19.68
CA GLN A 292 0.61 44.02 -18.30
C GLN A 292 -0.20 42.75 -18.01
N VAL A 293 -1.51 42.74 -18.30
CA VAL A 293 -2.43 41.66 -17.88
C VAL A 293 -2.33 40.42 -18.76
N PHE A 294 -2.13 40.59 -20.07
CA PHE A 294 -2.03 39.49 -21.04
C PHE A 294 -0.59 39.19 -21.47
N GLU A 295 0.39 39.87 -20.86
CA GLU A 295 1.82 39.83 -21.20
C GLU A 295 2.18 40.35 -22.60
N ARG A 296 1.18 40.81 -23.37
CA ARG A 296 1.31 41.25 -24.76
C ARG A 296 0.13 42.11 -25.17
N ASP A 297 0.31 42.91 -26.22
CA ASP A 297 -0.81 43.63 -26.84
C ASP A 297 -1.69 42.69 -27.67
N ILE A 298 -2.88 42.37 -27.15
CA ILE A 298 -3.87 41.50 -27.80
C ILE A 298 -4.59 42.18 -28.97
N THR A 299 -4.65 43.52 -28.96
CA THR A 299 -5.36 44.30 -29.98
C THR A 299 -4.61 44.26 -31.29
N ARG A 300 -3.29 44.48 -31.24
CA ARG A 300 -2.42 44.50 -32.41
C ARG A 300 -2.19 43.11 -33.01
N ALA A 301 -2.06 42.08 -32.17
CA ALA A 301 -1.68 40.74 -32.64
C ALA A 301 -2.86 39.91 -33.15
N TYR A 302 -4.05 40.05 -32.55
CA TYR A 302 -5.20 39.18 -32.81
C TYR A 302 -6.48 39.95 -33.10
N SER A 303 -6.44 41.28 -33.17
CA SER A 303 -7.62 42.14 -33.32
C SER A 303 -8.69 41.89 -32.24
N LEU A 304 -8.26 41.47 -31.04
CA LEU A 304 -9.14 41.26 -29.89
C LEU A 304 -9.22 42.54 -29.07
N SER A 305 -10.44 42.96 -28.73
CA SER A 305 -10.71 44.08 -27.84
C SER A 305 -11.87 43.75 -26.90
N ILE A 306 -11.93 44.44 -25.76
CA ILE A 306 -13.07 44.33 -24.84
C ILE A 306 -13.74 45.71 -24.80
N SER A 307 -14.41 46.02 -25.91
CA SER A 307 -14.90 47.37 -26.23
C SER A 307 -15.74 48.01 -25.12
N ASP A 308 -16.60 47.25 -24.45
CA ASP A 308 -17.45 47.78 -23.36
C ASP A 308 -16.60 48.30 -22.18
N LEU A 309 -15.57 47.54 -21.77
CA LEU A 309 -14.70 47.95 -20.67
C LEU A 309 -13.82 49.15 -21.05
N GLU A 310 -13.35 49.18 -22.29
CA GLU A 310 -12.56 50.30 -22.82
C GLU A 310 -13.36 51.61 -22.81
N SER A 311 -14.61 51.58 -23.26
CA SER A 311 -15.48 52.76 -23.25
C SER A 311 -15.72 53.26 -21.82
N LYS A 312 -16.06 52.34 -20.91
CA LYS A 312 -16.30 52.68 -19.49
C LYS A 312 -15.09 53.31 -18.82
N VAL A 313 -13.88 52.80 -19.07
CA VAL A 313 -12.67 53.38 -18.49
C VAL A 313 -12.27 54.70 -19.18
N LYS A 314 -12.50 54.84 -20.50
CA LYS A 314 -12.28 56.11 -21.24
C LYS A 314 -13.19 57.22 -20.75
N ASN A 315 -14.42 56.89 -20.37
CA ASN A 315 -15.41 57.82 -19.84
C ASN A 315 -15.21 58.12 -18.35
N GLY A 316 -14.40 57.33 -17.64
CA GLY A 316 -14.24 57.44 -16.18
C GLY A 316 -15.38 56.83 -15.37
N GLU A 317 -16.26 56.03 -15.98
CA GLU A 317 -17.33 55.30 -15.28
C GLU A 317 -16.78 54.20 -14.37
N ILE A 318 -15.62 53.64 -14.74
CA ILE A 318 -14.85 52.72 -13.91
C ILE A 318 -13.41 53.21 -13.79
N SER A 319 -12.81 53.00 -12.62
CA SER A 319 -11.39 53.30 -12.39
C SER A 319 -10.49 52.29 -13.11
N MET A 320 -9.19 52.61 -13.20
CA MET A 320 -8.21 51.69 -13.78
C MET A 320 -8.12 50.39 -12.95
N ARG A 321 -8.25 50.50 -11.62
CA ARG A 321 -8.35 49.33 -10.73
C ARG A 321 -9.50 48.40 -11.09
N GLU A 322 -10.70 48.94 -11.31
CA GLU A 322 -11.87 48.14 -11.69
C GLU A 322 -11.77 47.61 -13.12
N PHE A 323 -11.14 48.36 -14.02
CA PHE A 323 -10.82 47.88 -15.37
C PHE A 323 -9.90 46.65 -15.31
N ILE A 324 -8.80 46.69 -14.55
CA ILE A 324 -7.90 45.54 -14.35
C ILE A 324 -8.64 44.36 -13.72
N ARG A 325 -9.49 44.60 -12.71
CA ARG A 325 -10.30 43.55 -12.07
C ARG A 325 -11.19 42.82 -13.09
N ARG A 326 -11.88 43.57 -13.95
CA ARG A 326 -12.78 42.99 -14.97
C ARG A 326 -12.00 42.30 -16.10
N LEU A 327 -10.84 42.83 -16.49
CA LEU A 327 -9.95 42.16 -17.43
C LEU A 327 -9.47 40.79 -16.92
N ALA A 328 -9.01 40.73 -15.67
CA ALA A 328 -8.51 39.49 -15.08
C ALA A 328 -9.63 38.46 -14.77
N LYS A 329 -10.90 38.89 -14.71
CA LYS A 329 -12.07 37.99 -14.64
C LYS A 329 -12.64 37.60 -16.01
N SER A 330 -12.14 38.19 -17.09
CA SER A 330 -12.69 37.95 -18.41
C SER A 330 -12.52 36.49 -18.85
N PRO A 331 -13.42 35.97 -19.70
CA PRO A 331 -13.26 34.63 -20.31
C PRO A 331 -11.94 34.50 -21.08
N LEU A 332 -11.46 35.61 -21.66
CA LEU A 332 -10.18 35.65 -22.37
C LEU A 332 -9.01 35.36 -21.42
N TYR A 333 -8.97 36.01 -20.25
CA TYR A 333 -7.94 35.78 -19.25
C TYR A 333 -8.02 34.35 -18.70
N GLN A 334 -9.22 33.86 -18.41
CA GLN A 334 -9.43 32.50 -17.94
C GLN A 334 -8.91 31.45 -18.94
N LYS A 335 -9.21 31.61 -20.22
CA LYS A 335 -8.75 30.69 -21.28
C LYS A 335 -7.22 30.65 -21.40
N GLN A 336 -6.56 31.80 -21.23
CA GLN A 336 -5.12 31.90 -21.41
C GLN A 336 -4.32 31.54 -20.16
N PHE A 337 -4.74 32.00 -18.98
CA PHE A 337 -3.94 31.97 -17.75
C PHE A 337 -4.54 31.17 -16.59
N TYR A 338 -5.75 30.62 -16.75
CA TYR A 338 -6.38 29.76 -15.75
C TYR A 338 -6.49 28.30 -16.22
N GLN A 339 -7.22 28.04 -17.31
CA GLN A 339 -7.52 26.70 -17.80
C GLN A 339 -6.28 25.81 -18.09
N PRO A 340 -5.18 26.32 -18.71
CA PRO A 340 -4.03 25.48 -19.04
C PRO A 340 -3.04 25.28 -17.88
N PHE A 341 -3.38 25.73 -16.67
CA PHE A 341 -2.47 25.75 -15.51
C PHE A 341 -3.11 25.16 -14.26
N ILE A 342 -2.28 24.64 -13.36
CA ILE A 342 -2.71 24.26 -12.01
C ILE A 342 -2.89 25.49 -11.13
N ASN A 343 -3.72 25.40 -10.09
CA ASN A 343 -4.01 26.52 -9.17
C ASN A 343 -2.75 27.19 -8.60
N SER A 344 -1.72 26.42 -8.24
CA SER A 344 -0.46 26.99 -7.74
C SER A 344 0.23 27.87 -8.78
N ARG A 345 0.20 27.48 -10.06
CA ARG A 345 0.80 28.25 -11.15
C ARG A 345 -0.06 29.46 -11.55
N VAL A 346 -1.38 29.33 -11.48
CA VAL A 346 -2.33 30.45 -11.67
C VAL A 346 -2.02 31.58 -10.71
N ILE A 347 -1.74 31.28 -9.44
CA ILE A 347 -1.40 32.28 -8.42
C ILE A 347 -0.14 33.04 -8.83
N GLU A 348 0.93 32.34 -9.18
CA GLU A 348 2.21 32.97 -9.58
C GLU A 348 2.04 33.93 -10.76
N LEU A 349 1.24 33.54 -11.76
CA LEU A 349 0.92 34.40 -12.91
C LEU A 349 -0.01 35.56 -12.53
N ALA A 350 -1.00 35.35 -11.65
CA ALA A 350 -1.85 36.43 -11.18
C ALA A 350 -1.07 37.49 -10.38
N PHE A 351 -0.10 37.07 -9.57
CA PHE A 351 0.83 37.96 -8.87
C PHE A 351 1.66 38.80 -9.85
N ARG A 352 2.14 38.19 -10.94
CA ARG A 352 2.81 38.90 -12.04
C ARG A 352 1.91 39.95 -12.68
N HIS A 353 0.69 39.57 -13.06
CA HIS A 353 -0.23 40.43 -13.82
C HIS A 353 -0.82 41.57 -13.00
N ILE A 354 -1.26 41.27 -11.77
CA ILE A 354 -2.03 42.22 -10.95
C ILE A 354 -1.12 43.02 -10.02
N LEU A 355 -0.11 42.38 -9.42
CA LEU A 355 0.79 43.02 -8.46
C LEU A 355 2.17 43.33 -9.04
N GLY A 356 2.50 42.88 -10.25
CA GLY A 356 3.79 43.16 -10.88
C GLY A 356 5.00 42.53 -10.17
N ARG A 357 4.81 41.54 -9.30
CA ARG A 357 5.89 40.83 -8.57
C ARG A 357 5.63 39.34 -8.44
N GLY A 358 6.61 38.59 -7.97
CA GLY A 358 6.41 37.21 -7.52
C GLY A 358 5.88 37.14 -6.07
N PRO A 359 5.27 36.02 -5.67
CA PRO A 359 5.02 35.72 -4.26
C PRO A 359 6.31 35.80 -3.44
N SER A 360 6.20 36.27 -2.21
CA SER A 360 7.33 36.54 -1.33
C SER A 360 7.63 35.38 -0.40
N SER A 361 6.60 34.83 0.27
CA SER A 361 6.71 33.80 1.30
C SER A 361 5.87 32.55 0.98
N ARG A 362 6.08 31.49 1.75
CA ARG A 362 5.26 30.26 1.66
C ARG A 362 3.84 30.51 2.14
N GLU A 363 3.71 31.27 3.23
CA GLU A 363 2.47 31.63 3.90
C GLU A 363 1.57 32.46 2.98
N GLU A 364 2.16 33.41 2.24
CA GLU A 364 1.45 34.20 1.23
C GLU A 364 0.86 33.29 0.14
N VAL A 365 1.65 32.35 -0.39
CA VAL A 365 1.15 31.40 -1.38
C VAL A 365 0.02 30.54 -0.82
N GLN A 366 0.15 30.04 0.42
CA GLN A 366 -0.89 29.24 1.08
C GLN A 366 -2.20 30.02 1.26
N LYS A 367 -2.13 31.29 1.69
CA LYS A 367 -3.29 32.17 1.85
C LYS A 367 -4.07 32.32 0.54
N TYR A 368 -3.39 32.69 -0.54
CA TYR A 368 -4.04 32.87 -1.84
C TYR A 368 -4.45 31.55 -2.49
N PHE A 369 -3.73 30.45 -2.21
CA PHE A 369 -4.11 29.11 -2.66
C PHE A 369 -5.43 28.64 -2.02
N ALA A 370 -5.64 28.90 -0.73
CA ALA A 370 -6.91 28.61 -0.08
C ALA A 370 -8.07 29.41 -0.70
N ILE A 371 -7.84 30.67 -1.06
CA ILE A 371 -8.86 31.53 -1.70
C ILE A 371 -9.23 31.00 -3.09
N VAL A 372 -8.25 30.68 -3.93
CA VAL A 372 -8.49 30.10 -5.27
C VAL A 372 -9.22 28.77 -5.17
N SER A 373 -8.81 27.92 -4.23
CA SER A 373 -9.37 26.57 -4.11
C SER A 373 -10.83 26.60 -3.66
N LYS A 374 -11.25 27.61 -2.89
CA LYS A 374 -12.64 27.78 -2.43
C LYS A 374 -13.51 28.57 -3.41
N GLY A 375 -12.99 29.67 -3.97
CA GLY A 375 -13.78 30.65 -4.73
C GLY A 375 -13.36 30.82 -6.20
N GLY A 376 -12.45 29.98 -6.70
CA GLY A 376 -11.96 30.02 -8.08
C GLY A 376 -11.20 31.30 -8.43
N LEU A 377 -11.10 31.57 -9.74
CA LEU A 377 -10.37 32.72 -10.28
C LEU A 377 -10.93 34.07 -9.80
N ALA A 378 -12.25 34.23 -9.76
CA ALA A 378 -12.88 35.51 -9.44
C ALA A 378 -12.56 35.96 -7.99
N ALA A 379 -12.56 35.03 -7.04
CA ALA A 379 -12.21 35.29 -5.66
C ALA A 379 -10.73 35.67 -5.51
N LEU A 380 -9.83 35.01 -6.24
CA LEU A 380 -8.41 35.36 -6.25
C LEU A 380 -8.17 36.78 -6.77
N VAL A 381 -8.77 37.12 -7.92
CA VAL A 381 -8.61 38.45 -8.52
C VAL A 381 -9.11 39.53 -7.57
N ASN A 382 -10.27 39.33 -6.94
CA ASN A 382 -10.78 40.25 -5.91
C ASN A 382 -9.78 40.40 -4.77
N ALA A 383 -9.31 39.29 -4.19
CA ALA A 383 -8.39 39.33 -3.06
C ALA A 383 -7.04 40.03 -3.38
N LEU A 384 -6.56 39.96 -4.62
CA LEU A 384 -5.34 40.65 -5.04
C LEU A 384 -5.58 42.15 -5.28
N VAL A 385 -6.65 42.50 -5.99
CA VAL A 385 -7.01 43.90 -6.29
C VAL A 385 -7.48 44.67 -5.06
N ASP A 386 -8.03 43.97 -4.06
CA ASP A 386 -8.50 44.54 -2.78
C ASP A 386 -7.44 44.56 -1.68
N SER A 387 -6.22 44.14 -2.00
CA SER A 387 -5.10 44.22 -1.07
C SER A 387 -4.69 45.68 -0.84
N THR A 388 -4.23 45.97 0.39
CA THR A 388 -3.64 47.27 0.73
C THR A 388 -2.42 47.56 -0.15
N GLU A 389 -1.61 46.53 -0.41
CA GLU A 389 -0.45 46.63 -1.30
C GLU A 389 -0.84 47.11 -2.71
N TYR A 390 -1.93 46.64 -3.30
CA TYR A 390 -2.35 47.13 -4.61
C TYR A 390 -2.63 48.64 -4.59
N SER A 391 -3.34 49.08 -3.54
CA SER A 391 -3.71 50.49 -3.38
C SER A 391 -2.49 51.38 -3.13
N ASP A 392 -1.50 50.91 -2.37
CA ASP A 392 -0.28 51.67 -2.07
C ASP A 392 0.60 51.89 -3.31
N TYR A 393 0.72 50.89 -4.21
CA TYR A 393 1.62 50.96 -5.37
C TYR A 393 0.97 51.55 -6.62
N PHE A 394 -0.33 51.34 -6.82
CA PHE A 394 -1.03 51.68 -8.05
C PHE A 394 -2.20 52.65 -7.83
N GLY A 395 -2.76 52.69 -6.63
CA GLY A 395 -3.98 53.44 -6.35
C GLY A 395 -5.14 52.95 -7.22
N GLU A 396 -5.96 53.88 -7.70
CA GLU A 396 -7.11 53.57 -8.57
C GLU A 396 -6.92 53.97 -10.04
N GLU A 397 -5.90 54.80 -10.33
CA GLU A 397 -5.68 55.40 -11.64
C GLU A 397 -4.51 54.77 -12.40
N THR A 398 -3.53 54.19 -11.70
CA THR A 398 -2.29 53.72 -12.33
C THR A 398 -2.44 52.28 -12.82
N VAL A 399 -2.01 52.03 -14.05
CA VAL A 399 -1.89 50.67 -14.59
C VAL A 399 -0.79 49.92 -13.81
N PRO A 400 -1.02 48.67 -13.39
CA PRO A 400 0.02 47.88 -12.75
C PRO A 400 1.26 47.75 -13.63
N TYR A 401 2.43 47.73 -13.02
CA TYR A 401 3.71 47.65 -13.72
C TYR A 401 4.62 46.61 -13.05
N ILE A 402 5.50 46.00 -13.84
CA ILE A 402 6.49 45.04 -13.36
C ILE A 402 7.50 45.73 -12.45
N ARG A 403 7.55 45.29 -11.19
CA ARG A 403 8.46 45.75 -10.14
C ARG A 403 9.78 44.99 -10.21
N GLY A 404 10.57 45.34 -11.22
CA GLY A 404 11.87 44.73 -11.52
C GLY A 404 13.04 45.28 -10.72
N LEU A 405 14.25 44.83 -11.06
CA LEU A 405 15.50 45.34 -10.50
C LEU A 405 15.62 46.86 -10.73
N GLY A 406 16.05 47.59 -9.71
CA GLY A 406 16.25 49.05 -9.76
C GLY A 406 15.02 49.88 -9.40
N GLN A 407 13.81 49.40 -9.67
CA GLN A 407 12.59 50.15 -9.29
C GLN A 407 12.29 50.11 -7.79
N GLU A 408 12.47 48.94 -7.18
CA GLU A 408 12.29 48.71 -5.75
C GLU A 408 13.39 47.78 -5.20
N ALA A 409 13.52 47.75 -3.88
CA ALA A 409 14.41 46.81 -3.20
C ALA A 409 13.91 45.37 -3.38
N GLN A 410 14.76 44.51 -3.97
CA GLN A 410 14.44 43.11 -4.26
C GLN A 410 14.87 42.20 -3.13
N GLU A 411 14.04 41.22 -2.78
CA GLU A 411 14.41 40.21 -1.78
C GLU A 411 15.25 39.10 -2.41
N CYS A 412 16.26 38.60 -1.69
CA CYS A 412 17.10 37.51 -2.18
C CYS A 412 16.38 36.15 -2.16
N ARG A 413 15.31 36.01 -1.36
CA ARG A 413 14.57 34.75 -1.15
C ARG A 413 13.92 34.21 -2.42
N ASN A 414 13.36 35.08 -3.26
CA ASN A 414 12.69 34.72 -4.52
C ASN A 414 13.39 35.27 -5.77
N TRP A 415 14.68 35.65 -5.65
CA TRP A 415 15.45 36.29 -6.72
C TRP A 415 15.34 35.59 -8.08
N GLY A 416 15.77 34.33 -8.17
CA GLY A 416 15.72 33.56 -9.42
C GLY A 416 14.31 33.41 -10.00
N PRO A 417 13.34 32.89 -9.21
CA PRO A 417 11.97 32.71 -9.66
C PRO A 417 11.29 34.00 -10.12
N GLN A 418 11.56 35.13 -9.46
CA GLN A 418 10.99 36.43 -9.85
C GLN A 418 11.55 36.92 -11.19
N GLN A 419 12.87 36.78 -11.42
CA GLN A 419 13.48 37.18 -12.68
C GLN A 419 13.00 36.32 -13.85
N ASP A 420 12.78 35.02 -13.62
CA ASP A 420 12.20 34.12 -14.63
C ASP A 420 10.71 34.39 -14.86
N LEU A 421 9.97 34.83 -13.84
CA LEU A 421 8.55 35.19 -13.94
C LEU A 421 8.33 36.41 -14.85
N PHE A 422 9.26 37.36 -14.87
CA PHE A 422 9.13 38.57 -15.69
C PHE A 422 9.46 38.38 -17.18
N LYS A 423 9.89 37.19 -17.59
CA LYS A 423 10.14 36.86 -18.99
C LYS A 423 8.85 36.45 -19.70
N TYR A 424 8.78 36.71 -21.01
CA TYR A 424 7.72 36.18 -21.88
C TYR A 424 7.65 34.64 -21.88
N SER A 425 8.72 33.97 -21.45
CA SER A 425 8.77 32.52 -21.35
C SER A 425 8.00 31.95 -20.15
N ALA A 426 7.57 32.80 -19.21
CA ALA A 426 6.96 32.37 -17.96
C ALA A 426 5.68 31.51 -18.18
N PRO A 427 4.72 31.85 -19.06
CA PRO A 427 3.53 31.02 -19.29
C PRO A 427 3.81 29.62 -19.86
N PHE A 428 4.98 29.39 -20.46
CA PHE A 428 5.33 28.06 -20.97
C PHE A 428 5.75 27.11 -19.85
N ARG A 429 6.12 27.63 -18.66
CA ARG A 429 6.37 26.78 -17.50
C ARG A 429 5.05 26.37 -16.85
N LYS A 430 4.80 25.06 -16.83
CA LYS A 430 3.58 24.47 -16.23
C LYS A 430 3.74 24.10 -14.76
N VAL A 431 4.97 23.80 -14.32
CA VAL A 431 5.31 23.47 -12.94
C VAL A 431 5.43 24.76 -12.11
N PRO A 432 4.83 24.83 -10.90
CA PRO A 432 4.91 26.01 -10.06
C PRO A 432 6.35 26.19 -9.53
N GLN A 433 6.82 27.42 -9.49
CA GLN A 433 8.19 27.76 -9.09
C GLN A 433 8.31 28.15 -7.62
N PHE A 434 7.38 28.95 -7.12
CA PHE A 434 7.54 29.62 -5.82
C PHE A 434 7.26 28.64 -4.69
N ILE A 435 6.14 27.92 -4.74
CA ILE A 435 5.80 26.94 -3.69
C ILE A 435 6.82 25.81 -3.57
N THR A 436 7.35 25.34 -4.71
CA THR A 436 8.36 24.28 -4.75
C THR A 436 9.69 24.77 -4.19
N THR A 437 10.12 25.99 -4.56
CA THR A 437 11.35 26.60 -4.05
C THR A 437 11.26 26.90 -2.55
N PHE A 438 10.16 27.50 -2.09
CA PHE A 438 9.97 27.82 -0.67
C PHE A 438 9.89 26.57 0.19
N ALA A 439 9.16 25.53 -0.25
CA ALA A 439 9.16 24.25 0.45
C ALA A 439 10.56 23.63 0.48
N ALA A 440 11.31 23.68 -0.62
CA ALA A 440 12.65 23.11 -0.70
C ALA A 440 13.69 23.83 0.19
N TYR A 441 13.47 25.10 0.56
CA TYR A 441 14.34 25.78 1.53
C TYR A 441 14.28 25.14 2.93
N GLU A 442 13.13 24.58 3.31
CA GLU A 442 12.94 23.94 4.62
C GLU A 442 13.31 22.45 4.60
N GLN A 443 13.10 21.77 3.47
CA GLN A 443 13.35 20.34 3.28
C GLN A 443 14.85 20.01 3.14
N PRO A 444 15.29 18.76 3.40
CA PRO A 444 16.64 18.31 3.09
C PRO A 444 16.94 18.35 1.58
N LEU A 445 18.20 18.07 1.21
CA LEU A 445 18.58 17.97 -0.20
C LEU A 445 17.67 16.98 -0.94
N PRO A 446 17.19 17.34 -2.15
CA PRO A 446 16.30 16.48 -2.92
C PRO A 446 17.05 15.25 -3.46
N ASP A 447 16.32 14.15 -3.67
CA ASP A 447 16.84 13.00 -4.42
C ASP A 447 16.86 13.33 -5.93
N GLN A 448 18.00 13.80 -6.41
CA GLN A 448 18.25 14.04 -7.84
C GLN A 448 19.76 13.98 -8.12
N HIS A 449 20.12 13.91 -9.40
CA HIS A 449 21.50 14.00 -9.82
C HIS A 449 22.20 15.30 -9.34
N PRO A 450 23.50 15.27 -8.94
CA PRO A 450 24.22 16.44 -8.43
C PRO A 450 24.25 17.66 -9.35
N TYR A 451 24.18 17.44 -10.66
CA TYR A 451 24.16 18.50 -11.69
C TYR A 451 22.76 18.98 -12.10
N GLY A 452 21.72 18.52 -11.41
CA GLY A 452 20.33 18.89 -11.64
C GLY A 452 19.47 17.75 -12.15
N SER A 453 18.15 17.87 -11.96
CA SER A 453 17.14 16.84 -12.25
C SER A 453 17.14 16.31 -13.69
N GLY A 454 17.55 17.12 -14.69
CA GLY A 454 17.57 16.72 -16.10
C GLY A 454 18.72 15.81 -16.50
N ASN A 455 19.64 15.49 -15.58
CA ASN A 455 20.80 14.63 -15.84
C ASN A 455 20.58 13.16 -15.48
N ASP A 456 19.49 12.82 -14.79
CA ASP A 456 19.09 11.42 -14.63
C ASP A 456 18.29 10.96 -15.87
N PRO A 457 18.62 9.79 -16.45
CA PRO A 457 17.77 9.18 -17.46
C PRO A 457 16.50 8.59 -16.81
N LEU A 458 15.45 8.40 -17.61
CA LEU A 458 14.31 7.58 -17.19
C LEU A 458 14.76 6.12 -17.01
N GLU A 459 14.41 5.50 -15.88
CA GLU A 459 14.82 4.13 -15.52
C GLU A 459 13.94 3.06 -16.20
N ILE A 460 14.02 3.04 -17.53
CA ILE A 460 13.31 2.12 -18.43
C ILE A 460 14.29 1.11 -19.06
N GLN A 461 13.74 0.02 -19.63
CA GLN A 461 14.54 -1.06 -20.22
C GLN A 461 15.41 -0.60 -21.39
N PHE A 462 14.88 0.25 -22.29
CA PHE A 462 15.56 0.67 -23.51
C PHE A 462 15.67 2.19 -23.64
N GLY A 463 16.72 2.64 -24.32
CA GLY A 463 16.91 4.04 -24.70
C GLY A 463 17.57 4.91 -23.62
N ALA A 464 18.30 5.91 -24.07
CA ALA A 464 18.89 6.95 -23.21
C ALA A 464 17.99 8.19 -23.25
N ILE A 465 16.83 8.09 -22.60
CA ILE A 465 15.81 9.13 -22.62
C ILE A 465 16.00 10.03 -21.40
N PHE A 466 16.32 11.29 -21.67
CA PHE A 466 16.40 12.34 -20.67
C PHE A 466 15.23 13.31 -20.84
N PRO A 467 14.58 13.76 -19.76
CA PRO A 467 13.57 14.81 -19.84
C PRO A 467 14.13 16.06 -20.54
N LYS A 468 13.43 16.53 -21.58
CA LYS A 468 13.87 17.71 -22.36
C LYS A 468 13.58 18.99 -21.61
N GLU A 469 14.62 19.64 -21.10
CA GLU A 469 14.54 20.90 -20.34
C GLU A 469 13.91 22.06 -21.13
N THR A 470 13.87 22.01 -22.47
CA THR A 470 13.35 23.11 -23.30
C THR A 470 11.85 23.03 -23.61
N ARG A 471 11.21 21.84 -23.54
CA ARG A 471 9.80 21.67 -23.91
C ARG A 471 8.85 21.94 -22.74
N ASN A 472 9.33 21.76 -21.52
CA ASN A 472 8.67 22.12 -20.26
C ASN A 472 9.76 22.39 -19.21
N PRO A 473 10.24 23.64 -19.08
CA PRO A 473 11.41 23.93 -18.24
C PRO A 473 11.12 23.64 -16.77
N SER A 474 11.71 22.57 -16.24
CA SER A 474 11.65 22.16 -14.84
C SER A 474 13.06 22.07 -14.26
N SER A 475 13.85 23.13 -14.44
CA SER A 475 15.12 23.27 -13.73
C SER A 475 14.82 23.35 -12.23
N SER A 476 15.40 22.43 -11.47
CA SER A 476 15.37 22.37 -10.01
C SER A 476 16.82 22.31 -9.50
N PRO A 477 17.58 23.40 -9.60
CA PRO A 477 18.97 23.40 -9.16
C PRO A 477 19.04 23.22 -7.64
N ALA A 478 19.94 22.35 -7.18
CA ALA A 478 20.22 22.15 -5.77
C ALA A 478 21.73 22.19 -5.52
N PRO A 479 22.19 22.80 -4.41
CA PRO A 479 23.61 22.95 -4.12
C PRO A 479 24.20 21.66 -3.51
N PHE A 480 24.58 20.70 -4.35
CA PHE A 480 25.31 19.51 -3.89
C PHE A 480 26.81 19.81 -3.71
N SER A 481 27.33 19.51 -2.52
CA SER A 481 28.78 19.55 -2.26
C SER A 481 29.50 18.39 -2.95
N LYS A 482 30.84 18.46 -3.01
CA LYS A 482 31.68 17.40 -3.58
C LYS A 482 31.46 16.07 -2.86
N ASP A 483 31.40 16.14 -1.52
CA ASP A 483 31.32 14.98 -0.63
C ASP A 483 29.85 14.60 -0.35
N THR A 484 29.06 14.44 -1.41
CA THR A 484 27.67 13.99 -1.34
C THR A 484 27.53 12.60 -1.89
N ARG A 485 26.65 11.81 -1.25
CA ARG A 485 26.27 10.48 -1.74
C ARG A 485 24.76 10.34 -1.80
N ARG A 486 24.28 9.95 -2.96
CA ARG A 486 22.88 9.64 -3.25
C ARG A 486 22.49 8.31 -2.61
N ILE A 487 21.27 8.25 -2.10
CA ILE A 487 20.69 7.02 -1.57
C ILE A 487 20.18 6.20 -2.75
N LEU A 488 20.82 5.05 -2.99
CA LEU A 488 20.43 4.11 -4.03
C LEU A 488 19.72 2.91 -3.41
N ILE A 489 18.61 2.50 -4.02
CA ILE A 489 17.80 1.37 -3.58
C ILE A 489 18.28 0.13 -4.33
N HIS A 490 18.67 -0.92 -3.60
CA HIS A 490 19.14 -2.15 -4.20
C HIS A 490 17.98 -2.91 -4.88
N GLN A 491 18.21 -3.40 -6.09
CA GLN A 491 17.26 -4.21 -6.85
C GLN A 491 17.36 -5.69 -6.45
N GLY A 492 16.80 -5.98 -5.28
CA GLY A 492 16.84 -7.28 -4.63
C GLY A 492 16.53 -7.12 -3.13
N PRO A 493 16.95 -8.07 -2.28
CA PRO A 493 16.82 -7.93 -0.83
C PRO A 493 17.57 -6.68 -0.33
N GLY A 494 16.88 -5.75 0.33
CA GLY A 494 17.48 -4.49 0.79
C GLY A 494 18.69 -4.66 1.73
N ILE A 495 18.82 -5.82 2.39
CA ILE A 495 19.96 -6.21 3.23
C ILE A 495 21.27 -6.38 2.45
N ASN A 496 21.20 -6.63 1.14
CA ASN A 496 22.34 -6.79 0.26
C ASN A 496 22.84 -5.46 -0.31
N ASN A 497 22.39 -4.33 0.24
CA ASN A 497 22.90 -3.03 -0.16
C ASN A 497 24.39 -2.93 0.14
N GLN A 498 25.20 -2.68 -0.90
CA GLN A 498 26.66 -2.68 -0.86
C GLN A 498 27.23 -1.60 0.05
N LEU A 499 26.41 -0.63 0.44
CA LEU A 499 26.78 0.37 1.41
C LEU A 499 26.93 -0.20 2.84
N SER A 500 25.96 -0.99 3.28
CA SER A 500 25.99 -1.62 4.61
C SER A 500 26.67 -2.99 4.57
N ASN A 501 26.60 -3.70 3.44
CA ASN A 501 27.19 -5.03 3.25
C ASN A 501 28.04 -5.10 1.97
N PRO A 502 29.28 -4.57 1.97
CA PRO A 502 30.16 -4.61 0.80
C PRO A 502 30.50 -6.02 0.29
N LYS A 503 30.45 -7.04 1.17
CA LYS A 503 30.73 -8.43 0.82
C LYS A 503 29.63 -9.04 -0.07
N ALA A 504 28.44 -8.46 -0.11
CA ALA A 504 27.31 -8.94 -0.90
C ALA A 504 27.38 -8.57 -2.40
N ARG A 505 28.42 -7.87 -2.87
CA ARG A 505 28.51 -7.39 -4.27
C ARG A 505 28.40 -8.50 -5.32
N GLY A 506 29.00 -9.67 -5.08
CA GLY A 506 28.95 -10.84 -5.97
C GLY A 506 27.80 -11.81 -5.69
N VAL A 507 26.92 -11.49 -4.73
CA VAL A 507 25.78 -12.34 -4.39
C VAL A 507 24.64 -12.06 -5.37
N ALA A 508 24.13 -13.12 -6.01
CA ALA A 508 23.00 -13.00 -6.92
C ALA A 508 21.74 -12.49 -6.17
N PRO A 509 20.94 -11.60 -6.77
CA PRO A 509 19.82 -10.93 -6.09
C PRO A 509 18.58 -11.83 -5.88
N GLY A 510 18.62 -13.10 -6.30
CA GLY A 510 17.53 -14.06 -6.12
C GLY A 510 16.28 -13.71 -6.95
N THR A 511 15.10 -14.11 -6.46
CA THR A 511 13.80 -13.92 -7.15
C THR A 511 13.27 -12.48 -7.10
N LEU A 512 13.80 -11.65 -6.20
CA LEU A 512 13.36 -10.26 -6.02
C LEU A 512 14.09 -9.27 -6.95
N GLY A 513 15.19 -9.68 -7.58
CA GLY A 513 16.01 -8.82 -8.44
C GLY A 513 16.00 -9.24 -9.91
N ALA A 514 16.96 -8.70 -10.67
CA ALA A 514 17.13 -9.01 -12.08
C ALA A 514 17.61 -10.46 -12.29
N LYS A 515 17.21 -11.06 -13.42
CA LYS A 515 17.71 -12.37 -13.83
C LYS A 515 19.20 -12.27 -14.20
N VAL A 516 20.02 -13.10 -13.56
CA VAL A 516 21.46 -13.15 -13.80
C VAL A 516 21.76 -14.21 -14.86
N PHE A 517 22.56 -13.83 -15.87
CA PHE A 517 23.09 -14.74 -16.89
C PHE A 517 24.58 -14.93 -16.66
N LYS A 518 25.00 -16.19 -16.49
CA LYS A 518 26.40 -16.56 -16.29
C LYS A 518 26.81 -17.59 -17.32
N LEU A 519 27.99 -17.42 -17.89
CA LEU A 519 28.59 -18.35 -18.83
C LEU A 519 29.44 -19.37 -18.05
N ASP A 520 28.82 -20.42 -17.52
CA ASP A 520 29.51 -21.44 -16.71
C ASP A 520 30.24 -22.52 -17.54
N GLN A 521 30.16 -22.48 -18.87
CA GLN A 521 30.75 -23.48 -19.75
C GLN A 521 31.73 -22.84 -20.75
N LEU A 522 33.01 -22.79 -20.37
CA LEU A 522 34.10 -22.76 -21.34
C LEU A 522 34.49 -24.22 -21.65
N PRO A 523 34.56 -24.65 -22.91
CA PRO A 523 35.15 -25.94 -23.26
C PRO A 523 36.68 -25.87 -23.07
N GLY A 524 37.16 -26.12 -21.85
CA GLY A 524 38.57 -26.31 -21.54
C GLY A 524 38.77 -26.37 -20.03
N THR A 525 39.28 -27.42 -19.39
CA THR A 525 40.21 -28.49 -19.78
C THR A 525 39.77 -29.78 -19.09
N ILE A 526 39.16 -30.70 -19.84
CA ILE A 526 38.83 -32.03 -19.31
C ILE A 526 40.13 -32.84 -19.30
N GLY A 527 40.70 -33.02 -18.10
CA GLY A 527 41.71 -34.05 -17.85
C GLY A 527 41.21 -35.41 -18.35
N LYS A 528 42.14 -36.27 -18.80
CA LYS A 528 41.95 -37.52 -19.59
C LYS A 528 40.95 -38.59 -19.08
N LYS A 529 40.02 -38.29 -18.16
CA LYS A 529 39.03 -39.22 -17.60
C LYS A 529 37.65 -38.58 -17.37
N ALA A 530 36.96 -38.16 -18.43
CA ALA A 530 35.51 -37.95 -18.38
C ALA A 530 34.82 -38.61 -19.59
N ALA A 531 33.62 -39.14 -19.35
CA ALA A 531 32.91 -40.01 -20.27
C ALA A 531 32.59 -39.32 -21.61
N LYS A 532 32.89 -40.01 -22.72
CA LYS A 532 32.47 -39.62 -24.07
C LYS A 532 30.94 -39.54 -24.13
N GLY A 533 30.38 -38.33 -24.25
CA GLY A 533 28.94 -38.15 -24.49
C GLY A 533 28.25 -36.93 -23.87
N ALA A 534 28.96 -35.98 -23.25
CA ALA A 534 28.33 -34.71 -22.85
C ALA A 534 28.03 -33.85 -24.10
N SER A 535 26.75 -33.57 -24.34
CA SER A 535 26.21 -33.05 -25.59
C SER A 535 26.58 -31.59 -25.91
N VAL A 536 27.28 -31.37 -27.02
CA VAL A 536 27.61 -30.04 -27.58
C VAL A 536 26.37 -29.20 -27.93
N LYS A 537 25.23 -29.83 -28.26
CA LYS A 537 23.98 -29.14 -28.66
C LYS A 537 23.30 -28.31 -27.57
N PHE A 538 23.50 -28.65 -26.29
CA PHE A 538 22.92 -27.88 -25.18
C PHE A 538 23.80 -26.69 -24.75
N SER A 539 25.08 -26.69 -25.14
CA SER A 539 26.03 -25.58 -24.91
C SER A 539 25.69 -24.38 -25.79
N GLU A 540 25.48 -24.58 -27.10
CA GLU A 540 25.20 -23.49 -28.07
C GLU A 540 23.93 -22.69 -27.75
N SER A 541 22.87 -23.34 -27.27
CA SER A 541 21.64 -22.64 -26.90
C SER A 541 21.83 -21.75 -25.65
N SER A 542 22.70 -22.18 -24.74
CA SER A 542 23.03 -21.43 -23.52
C SER A 542 23.96 -20.24 -23.80
N THR A 543 24.97 -20.41 -24.67
CA THR A 543 25.87 -19.32 -25.09
C THR A 543 25.12 -18.27 -25.89
N GLN A 544 24.22 -18.67 -26.79
CA GLN A 544 23.41 -17.73 -27.56
C GLN A 544 22.43 -16.95 -26.68
N ALA A 545 21.91 -17.56 -25.60
CA ALA A 545 21.12 -16.85 -24.60
C ALA A 545 21.95 -15.79 -23.86
N VAL A 546 23.21 -16.08 -23.53
CA VAL A 546 24.15 -15.12 -22.92
C VAL A 546 24.49 -13.98 -23.88
N ILE A 547 24.76 -14.28 -25.16
CA ILE A 547 25.00 -13.27 -26.21
C ILE A 547 23.79 -12.33 -26.31
N LYS A 548 22.59 -12.91 -26.42
CA LYS A 548 21.34 -12.14 -26.48
C LYS A 548 21.15 -11.28 -25.22
N ALA A 549 21.36 -11.84 -24.04
CA ALA A 549 21.28 -11.11 -22.78
C ALA A 549 22.28 -9.96 -22.71
N THR A 550 23.49 -10.15 -23.25
CA THR A 550 24.53 -9.11 -23.29
C THR A 550 24.14 -7.96 -24.21
N TYR A 551 23.57 -8.23 -25.38
CA TYR A 551 23.02 -7.18 -26.25
C TYR A 551 21.88 -6.41 -25.59
N LEU A 552 20.94 -7.13 -24.94
CA LEU A 552 19.84 -6.52 -24.20
C LEU A 552 20.33 -5.65 -23.04
N GLN A 553 21.39 -6.05 -22.34
CA GLN A 553 21.96 -5.25 -21.27
C GLN A 553 22.61 -3.97 -21.80
N ILE A 554 23.51 -4.09 -22.78
CA ILE A 554 24.36 -3.00 -23.26
C ILE A 554 23.57 -1.99 -24.11
N PHE A 555 22.74 -2.47 -25.04
CA PHE A 555 21.96 -1.62 -25.95
C PHE A 555 20.51 -1.42 -25.51
N GLY A 556 20.05 -2.14 -24.49
CA GLY A 556 18.66 -2.09 -24.03
C GLY A 556 17.65 -2.77 -24.96
N ARG A 557 18.09 -3.30 -26.11
CA ARG A 557 17.26 -3.94 -27.13
C ARG A 557 18.05 -4.95 -27.93
N ASP A 558 17.34 -5.84 -28.62
CA ASP A 558 17.93 -6.63 -29.68
C ASP A 558 18.37 -5.69 -30.82
N VAL A 559 19.62 -5.87 -31.25
CA VAL A 559 20.27 -5.06 -32.28
C VAL A 559 19.85 -5.57 -33.67
N TYR A 560 19.77 -4.68 -34.67
CA TYR A 560 19.40 -5.10 -36.03
C TYR A 560 20.44 -6.06 -36.61
N GLU A 561 20.06 -6.91 -37.56
CA GLU A 561 20.94 -7.99 -38.06
C GLU A 561 22.26 -7.47 -38.64
N GLY A 562 22.22 -6.37 -39.41
CA GLY A 562 23.43 -5.71 -39.95
C GLY A 562 24.27 -4.95 -38.92
N GLN A 563 23.80 -4.83 -37.68
CA GLN A 563 24.47 -4.12 -36.58
C GLN A 563 25.13 -5.08 -35.57
N ARG A 564 24.93 -6.41 -35.71
CA ARG A 564 25.54 -7.43 -34.85
C ARG A 564 27.03 -7.59 -35.13
N LEU A 565 27.82 -7.71 -34.07
CA LEU A 565 29.27 -7.94 -34.16
C LEU A 565 29.57 -9.45 -34.25
N LYS A 566 29.28 -10.06 -35.40
CA LYS A 566 29.41 -11.52 -35.62
C LYS A 566 30.81 -12.06 -35.25
N VAL A 567 31.87 -11.32 -35.55
CA VAL A 567 33.25 -11.74 -35.20
C VAL A 567 33.43 -11.86 -33.68
N ALA A 568 32.89 -10.92 -32.90
CA ALA A 568 32.99 -10.96 -31.45
C ALA A 568 32.11 -12.07 -30.85
N GLU A 569 30.96 -12.34 -31.46
CA GLU A 569 30.08 -13.46 -31.07
C GLU A 569 30.79 -14.80 -31.24
N ILE A 570 31.39 -15.05 -32.42
CA ILE A 570 32.14 -16.28 -32.71
C ILE A 570 33.29 -16.46 -31.71
N LYS A 571 34.01 -15.38 -31.37
CA LYS A 571 35.10 -15.44 -30.38
C LYS A 571 34.60 -15.84 -28.98
N LEU A 572 33.43 -15.36 -28.58
CA LEU A 572 32.82 -15.74 -27.30
C LEU A 572 32.34 -17.19 -27.33
N GLU A 573 31.71 -17.62 -28.44
CA GLU A 573 31.26 -19.01 -28.63
C GLU A 573 32.43 -20.00 -28.61
N ASN A 574 33.58 -19.62 -29.19
CA ASN A 574 34.82 -20.40 -29.16
C ASN A 574 35.54 -20.36 -27.81
N GLY A 575 35.14 -19.47 -26.88
CA GLY A 575 35.83 -19.26 -25.61
C GLY A 575 37.17 -18.53 -25.73
N GLU A 576 37.43 -17.83 -26.83
CA GLU A 576 38.64 -17.00 -27.03
C GLU A 576 38.61 -15.72 -26.17
N ILE A 577 37.41 -15.25 -25.82
CA ILE A 577 37.17 -14.06 -24.99
C ILE A 577 36.19 -14.38 -23.86
N THR A 578 36.32 -13.67 -22.74
CA THR A 578 35.36 -13.76 -21.61
C THR A 578 34.13 -12.89 -21.87
N VAL A 579 33.08 -13.05 -21.04
CA VAL A 579 31.88 -12.19 -21.12
C VAL A 579 32.26 -10.73 -20.84
N ARG A 580 33.20 -10.48 -19.92
CA ARG A 580 33.77 -9.14 -19.69
C ARG A 580 34.37 -8.54 -20.95
N GLU A 581 35.20 -9.30 -21.66
CA GLU A 581 35.86 -8.79 -22.87
C GLU A 581 34.87 -8.61 -24.03
N PHE A 582 33.85 -9.48 -24.11
CA PHE A 582 32.74 -9.29 -25.03
C PHE A 582 31.94 -8.01 -24.72
N VAL A 583 31.65 -7.72 -23.45
CA VAL A 583 31.05 -6.46 -23.00
C VAL A 583 31.93 -5.26 -23.36
N ARG A 584 33.26 -5.37 -23.18
CA ARG A 584 34.23 -4.32 -23.57
C ARG A 584 34.17 -4.01 -25.06
N ILE A 585 34.18 -5.04 -25.91
CA ILE A 585 34.10 -4.89 -27.38
C ILE A 585 32.78 -4.23 -27.80
N LEU A 586 31.66 -4.67 -27.22
CA LEU A 586 30.34 -4.10 -27.52
C LEU A 586 30.22 -2.64 -27.08
N ALA A 587 30.71 -2.29 -25.88
CA ALA A 587 30.71 -0.93 -25.38
C ALA A 587 31.66 -0.01 -26.17
N LYS A 588 32.77 -0.52 -26.70
CA LYS A 588 33.69 0.23 -27.58
C LYS A 588 33.25 0.29 -29.05
N SER A 589 32.15 -0.37 -29.41
CA SER A 589 31.66 -0.37 -30.79
C SER A 589 31.21 1.03 -31.26
N ASP A 590 31.35 1.27 -32.56
CA ASP A 590 30.86 2.52 -33.17
C ASP A 590 29.37 2.72 -32.99
N LEU A 591 28.60 1.62 -32.94
CA LEU A 591 27.16 1.67 -32.70
C LEU A 591 26.84 2.22 -31.31
N PHE A 592 27.51 1.69 -30.28
CA PHE A 592 27.34 2.17 -28.91
C PHE A 592 27.74 3.64 -28.78
N ARG A 593 28.87 4.03 -29.38
CA ARG A 593 29.35 5.43 -29.39
C ARG A 593 28.37 6.38 -30.10
N LYS A 594 27.80 5.98 -31.24
CA LYS A 594 26.79 6.79 -31.95
C LYS A 594 25.51 6.94 -31.12
N MET A 595 25.09 5.88 -30.44
CA MET A 595 23.85 5.87 -29.65
C MET A 595 23.95 6.66 -28.35
N TYR A 596 25.02 6.47 -27.56
CA TYR A 596 25.07 6.94 -26.17
C TYR A 596 26.19 7.93 -25.85
N TRP A 597 27.13 8.17 -26.76
CA TRP A 597 28.19 9.16 -26.54
C TRP A 597 27.99 10.42 -27.39
N THR A 598 27.84 10.25 -28.69
CA THR A 598 27.84 11.37 -29.66
C THR A 598 26.58 12.24 -29.57
N SER A 599 25.44 11.64 -29.24
CA SER A 599 24.14 12.30 -29.20
C SER A 599 23.81 12.96 -27.86
N LEU A 600 24.58 12.66 -26.81
CA LEU A 600 24.29 13.04 -25.44
C LEU A 600 25.28 14.07 -24.91
N TYR A 601 24.82 14.88 -23.94
CA TYR A 601 25.73 15.68 -23.12
C TYR A 601 26.71 14.77 -22.36
N VAL A 602 27.97 15.17 -22.24
CA VAL A 602 29.05 14.31 -21.70
C VAL A 602 28.70 13.71 -20.34
N CYS A 603 28.18 14.49 -19.38
CA CYS A 603 27.80 13.93 -18.07
C CYS A 603 26.57 13.01 -18.16
N LYS A 604 25.63 13.27 -19.08
CA LYS A 604 24.47 12.39 -19.34
C LYS A 604 24.93 11.06 -19.96
N ALA A 605 25.91 11.11 -20.86
CA ALA A 605 26.54 9.94 -21.45
C ALA A 605 27.24 9.10 -20.38
N ILE A 606 28.09 9.73 -19.55
CA ILE A 606 28.80 9.06 -18.45
C ILE A 606 27.80 8.38 -17.49
N GLU A 607 26.78 9.11 -17.04
CA GLU A 607 25.75 8.57 -16.14
C GLU A 607 25.01 7.37 -16.76
N TYR A 608 24.68 7.44 -18.05
CA TYR A 608 24.00 6.35 -18.75
C TYR A 608 24.89 5.11 -18.96
N ILE A 609 26.14 5.33 -19.39
CA ILE A 609 27.13 4.26 -19.60
C ILE A 609 27.43 3.57 -18.27
N HIS A 610 27.56 4.35 -17.19
CA HIS A 610 27.76 3.84 -15.84
C HIS A 610 26.60 2.92 -15.41
N ARG A 611 25.35 3.31 -15.67
CA ARG A 611 24.17 2.45 -15.41
C ARG A 611 24.19 1.15 -16.20
N ARG A 612 24.60 1.17 -17.47
CA ARG A 612 24.63 -0.01 -18.34
C ARG A 612 25.73 -0.99 -17.98
N LEU A 613 26.93 -0.50 -17.65
CA LEU A 613 28.09 -1.34 -17.35
C LEU A 613 28.15 -1.78 -15.88
N LEU A 614 27.85 -0.90 -14.93
CA LEU A 614 27.90 -1.22 -13.49
C LEU A 614 26.54 -1.59 -12.88
N GLY A 615 25.44 -1.42 -13.61
CA GLY A 615 24.11 -1.73 -13.11
C GLY A 615 23.59 -0.74 -12.06
N ARG A 616 24.20 0.43 -11.91
CA ARG A 616 23.79 1.46 -10.95
C ARG A 616 24.06 2.87 -11.45
N PRO A 617 23.33 3.90 -11.00
CA PRO A 617 23.73 5.29 -11.17
C PRO A 617 25.02 5.63 -10.42
N THR A 618 25.60 6.78 -10.75
CA THR A 618 26.71 7.33 -9.97
C THR A 618 26.24 7.69 -8.55
N TYR A 619 27.14 7.52 -7.60
CA TYR A 619 26.87 7.82 -6.19
C TYR A 619 26.78 9.31 -5.92
N GLY A 620 27.54 10.12 -6.63
CA GLY A 620 27.63 11.54 -6.32
C GLY A 620 28.59 12.26 -7.23
N ARG A 621 28.95 13.47 -6.82
CA ARG A 621 29.70 14.40 -7.65
C ARG A 621 31.16 13.97 -7.88
N GLU A 622 31.80 13.40 -6.87
CA GLU A 622 33.19 12.95 -6.95
C GLU A 622 33.40 11.87 -8.03
N GLU A 623 32.55 10.85 -8.03
CA GLU A 623 32.60 9.74 -8.99
C GLU A 623 32.39 10.25 -10.43
N ASN A 624 31.38 11.10 -10.63
CA ASN A 624 31.12 11.66 -11.95
C ASN A 624 32.26 12.57 -12.44
N ASN A 625 32.86 13.37 -11.55
CA ASN A 625 34.01 14.20 -11.90
C ASN A 625 35.24 13.39 -12.32
N LYS A 626 35.52 12.29 -11.63
CA LYS A 626 36.61 11.38 -12.00
C LYS A 626 36.48 10.90 -13.45
N TYR A 627 35.28 10.45 -13.83
CA TYR A 627 35.04 9.99 -15.20
C TYR A 627 34.99 11.15 -16.21
N PHE A 628 34.50 12.32 -15.80
CA PHE A 628 34.50 13.52 -16.65
C PHE A 628 35.94 14.00 -16.96
N ASP A 629 36.80 14.06 -15.95
CA ASP A 629 38.21 14.43 -16.13
C ASP A 629 38.95 13.43 -17.02
N LEU A 630 38.64 12.14 -16.87
CA LEU A 630 39.18 11.08 -17.72
C LEU A 630 38.69 11.22 -19.16
N ALA A 631 37.40 11.48 -19.36
CA ALA A 631 36.80 11.72 -20.66
C ALA A 631 37.44 12.93 -21.36
N ALA A 632 37.66 14.01 -20.63
CA ALA A 632 38.28 15.23 -21.15
C ALA A 632 39.73 15.00 -21.58
N LYS A 633 40.50 14.17 -20.86
CA LYS A 633 41.92 13.91 -21.14
C LYS A 633 42.18 12.80 -22.17
N LYS A 634 41.43 11.69 -22.09
CA LYS A 634 41.71 10.45 -22.84
C LYS A 634 40.55 10.01 -23.76
N GLY A 635 39.41 10.69 -23.71
CA GLY A 635 38.25 10.39 -24.55
C GLY A 635 37.41 9.20 -24.10
N PHE A 636 36.46 8.82 -24.96
CA PHE A 636 35.41 7.83 -24.69
C PHE A 636 35.94 6.42 -24.32
N TYR A 637 36.91 5.89 -25.09
CA TYR A 637 37.39 4.52 -24.89
C TYR A 637 38.02 4.32 -23.51
N ALA A 638 38.75 5.32 -23.02
CA ALA A 638 39.35 5.28 -21.70
C ALA A 638 38.31 5.26 -20.56
N VAL A 639 37.14 5.90 -20.75
CA VAL A 639 36.04 5.85 -19.78
C VAL A 639 35.47 4.44 -19.69
N VAL A 640 35.25 3.78 -20.84
CA VAL A 640 34.76 2.40 -20.88
C VAL A 640 35.75 1.46 -20.20
N ASP A 641 37.04 1.57 -20.52
CA ASP A 641 38.09 0.77 -19.87
C ASP A 641 38.11 1.00 -18.37
N ALA A 642 38.12 2.26 -17.91
CA ALA A 642 38.16 2.57 -16.48
C ALA A 642 36.94 2.04 -15.69
N ILE A 643 35.77 1.92 -16.33
CA ILE A 643 34.58 1.33 -15.69
C ILE A 643 34.69 -0.20 -15.60
N ILE A 644 35.10 -0.85 -16.69
CA ILE A 644 35.19 -2.32 -16.76
C ILE A 644 36.37 -2.85 -15.93
N ASP A 645 37.48 -2.12 -15.91
CA ASP A 645 38.68 -2.47 -15.13
C ASP A 645 38.55 -2.08 -13.64
N SER A 646 37.37 -1.60 -13.20
CA SER A 646 37.14 -1.25 -11.81
C SER A 646 37.02 -2.48 -10.90
N ASP A 647 37.47 -2.32 -9.64
CA ASP A 647 37.31 -3.37 -8.62
C ASP A 647 35.84 -3.71 -8.38
N GLU A 648 34.94 -2.74 -8.51
CA GLU A 648 33.52 -2.96 -8.35
C GLU A 648 32.95 -3.86 -9.45
N TYR A 649 33.34 -3.63 -10.72
CA TYR A 649 32.92 -4.49 -11.83
C TYR A 649 33.42 -5.93 -11.62
N SER A 650 34.68 -6.07 -11.18
CA SER A 650 35.30 -7.37 -10.89
C SER A 650 34.60 -8.13 -9.77
N GLN A 651 34.27 -7.46 -8.67
CA GLN A 651 33.60 -8.09 -7.53
C GLN A 651 32.12 -8.42 -7.82
N ALA A 652 31.45 -7.65 -8.68
CA ALA A 652 30.02 -7.82 -8.95
C ALA A 652 29.74 -8.85 -10.05
N PHE A 653 30.51 -8.82 -11.15
CA PHE A 653 30.22 -9.61 -12.35
C PHE A 653 31.30 -10.64 -12.68
N SER A 654 32.49 -10.57 -12.08
CA SER A 654 33.65 -11.40 -12.44
C SER A 654 33.94 -11.33 -13.96
N GLU A 655 34.42 -12.42 -14.55
CA GLU A 655 34.70 -12.52 -16.00
C GLU A 655 33.52 -13.12 -16.79
N ASP A 656 32.62 -13.84 -16.12
CA ASP A 656 31.65 -14.75 -16.77
C ASP A 656 30.19 -14.31 -16.65
N THR A 657 29.89 -13.26 -15.87
CA THR A 657 28.52 -12.82 -15.62
C THR A 657 28.18 -11.60 -16.47
N VAL A 658 27.03 -11.63 -17.12
CA VAL A 658 26.50 -10.48 -17.86
C VAL A 658 26.10 -9.40 -16.84
N PRO A 659 26.49 -8.12 -17.04
CA PRO A 659 26.03 -7.05 -16.17
C PRO A 659 24.50 -7.01 -16.08
N TYR A 660 23.98 -6.66 -14.91
CA TYR A 660 22.54 -6.55 -14.67
C TYR A 660 22.25 -5.33 -13.80
N GLU A 661 21.00 -4.87 -13.80
CA GLU A 661 20.55 -3.74 -12.98
C GLU A 661 20.59 -4.12 -11.48
N ARG A 662 21.51 -3.49 -10.74
CA ARG A 662 21.78 -3.73 -9.31
C ARG A 662 21.15 -2.69 -8.40
N TYR A 663 21.01 -1.44 -8.85
CA TYR A 663 20.44 -0.35 -8.07
C TYR A 663 19.55 0.56 -8.90
N LEU A 664 18.49 1.03 -8.24
CA LEU A 664 17.53 1.99 -8.73
C LEU A 664 17.55 3.25 -7.88
N THR A 665 17.08 4.35 -8.45
CA THR A 665 16.76 5.55 -7.65
C THR A 665 15.38 5.41 -7.01
N PRO A 666 15.09 6.12 -5.91
CA PRO A 666 13.72 6.25 -5.38
C PRO A 666 12.67 6.59 -6.44
N ALA A 667 13.01 7.48 -7.37
CA ALA A 667 12.15 7.80 -8.51
C ALA A 667 11.90 6.58 -9.42
N GLY A 668 12.92 5.79 -9.75
CA GLY A 668 12.73 4.57 -10.55
C GLY A 668 11.96 3.46 -9.84
N VAL A 669 12.14 3.29 -8.53
CA VAL A 669 11.37 2.33 -7.72
C VAL A 669 9.89 2.71 -7.69
N SER A 670 9.58 3.97 -7.41
CA SER A 670 8.19 4.46 -7.39
C SER A 670 7.50 4.29 -8.75
N LEU A 671 8.21 4.55 -9.86
CA LEU A 671 7.72 4.31 -11.22
C LEU A 671 7.36 2.84 -11.50
N ARG A 672 7.96 1.88 -10.79
CA ARG A 672 7.72 0.45 -10.96
C ARG A 672 6.69 -0.11 -9.96
N GLN A 673 6.74 0.33 -8.70
CA GLN A 673 5.99 -0.27 -7.59
C GLN A 673 4.67 0.45 -7.23
N LEU A 674 4.59 1.78 -7.44
CA LEU A 674 3.39 2.55 -7.06
C LEU A 674 2.34 2.62 -8.18
N ARG A 675 2.31 1.63 -9.08
CA ARG A 675 1.24 1.51 -10.08
C ARG A 675 0.03 0.86 -9.42
N VAL A 676 -1.17 1.25 -9.85
CA VAL A 676 -2.44 0.75 -9.28
C VAL A 676 -2.48 -0.79 -9.22
N SER A 677 -1.99 -1.46 -10.27
CA SER A 677 -1.98 -2.94 -10.33
C SER A 677 -0.90 -3.63 -9.47
N THR A 678 0.13 -2.92 -9.01
CA THR A 678 1.22 -3.49 -8.19
C THR A 678 1.05 -3.24 -6.70
N ILE A 679 0.23 -2.26 -6.34
CA ILE A 679 -0.17 -2.03 -4.94
C ILE A 679 -1.13 -3.16 -4.57
N ARG A 680 -0.81 -3.92 -3.52
CA ARG A 680 -1.70 -4.98 -3.04
C ARG A 680 -2.98 -4.34 -2.49
N GLU A 681 -4.13 -4.72 -3.05
CA GLU A 681 -5.45 -4.26 -2.59
C GLU A 681 -5.70 -4.70 -1.14
N ASP A 682 -5.20 -5.88 -0.76
CA ASP A 682 -5.30 -6.47 0.59
C ASP A 682 -4.68 -5.62 1.71
N LEU A 683 -3.74 -4.72 1.40
CA LEU A 683 -3.07 -3.86 2.38
C LEU A 683 -3.81 -2.52 2.60
N ALA A 684 -4.61 -2.07 1.63
CA ALA A 684 -5.33 -0.80 1.72
C ALA A 684 -6.68 -0.96 2.44
N ASN A 685 -7.34 -2.11 2.25
CA ASN A 685 -8.56 -2.47 2.96
C ASN A 685 -8.22 -3.51 4.03
N VAL A 686 -7.70 -3.06 5.17
CA VAL A 686 -7.64 -3.88 6.39
C VAL A 686 -9.04 -3.92 7.05
N GLU A 687 -10.07 -4.20 6.25
CA GLU A 687 -11.26 -4.81 6.82
C GLU A 687 -10.88 -6.28 6.98
N LYS A 688 -10.40 -6.62 8.19
CA LYS A 688 -10.22 -8.02 8.58
C LYS A 688 -11.54 -8.71 8.22
N GLN A 689 -11.50 -9.70 7.31
CA GLN A 689 -12.68 -10.49 7.00
C GLN A 689 -13.04 -11.27 8.26
N GLU A 690 -13.79 -10.61 9.14
CA GLU A 690 -14.34 -11.24 10.32
C GLU A 690 -15.47 -12.13 9.84
N THR A 691 -15.43 -13.39 10.27
CA THR A 691 -16.57 -14.26 10.13
C THR A 691 -17.76 -13.54 10.73
N PRO A 692 -18.82 -13.27 9.97
CA PRO A 692 -19.92 -12.49 10.49
C PRO A 692 -20.51 -13.24 11.68
N ARG A 693 -20.85 -12.52 12.75
CA ARG A 693 -21.23 -13.10 14.05
C ARG A 693 -22.32 -14.17 13.97
N PHE A 694 -23.21 -14.10 12.97
CA PHE A 694 -24.24 -15.13 12.76
C PHE A 694 -23.65 -16.48 12.31
N VAL A 695 -22.53 -16.48 11.58
CA VAL A 695 -21.78 -17.69 11.22
C VAL A 695 -21.09 -18.26 12.45
N GLU A 696 -20.50 -17.41 13.31
CA GLU A 696 -19.87 -17.86 14.57
C GLU A 696 -20.90 -18.48 15.52
N LEU A 697 -22.08 -17.86 15.64
CA LEU A 697 -23.18 -18.38 16.47
C LEU A 697 -23.80 -19.66 15.90
N GLY A 698 -23.70 -19.88 14.59
CA GLY A 698 -24.21 -21.08 13.90
C GLY A 698 -23.15 -22.19 13.71
N ALA A 699 -21.88 -21.89 13.94
CA ALA A 699 -20.78 -22.83 13.76
C ALA A 699 -20.77 -23.86 14.89
N VAL A 700 -20.63 -25.12 14.50
CA VAL A 700 -20.47 -26.22 15.45
C VAL A 700 -19.02 -26.21 15.95
N THR A 701 -18.83 -25.94 17.24
CA THR A 701 -17.51 -25.88 17.90
C THR A 701 -16.96 -27.26 18.30
N GLU A 702 -17.82 -28.27 18.40
CA GLU A 702 -17.46 -29.61 18.85
C GLU A 702 -17.07 -30.54 17.68
N MET A 703 -15.96 -31.26 17.82
CA MET A 703 -15.65 -32.42 16.98
C MET A 703 -16.72 -33.50 17.17
N ARG A 704 -17.47 -33.82 16.12
CA ARG A 704 -18.53 -34.83 16.13
C ARG A 704 -18.02 -36.14 15.52
N THR A 705 -18.01 -37.18 16.33
CA THR A 705 -17.73 -38.56 15.88
C THR A 705 -18.94 -39.15 15.15
N GLU A 706 -18.73 -40.10 14.25
CA GLU A 706 -19.80 -40.77 13.48
C GLU A 706 -20.98 -41.32 14.32
N PRO A 707 -20.78 -41.95 15.50
CA PRO A 707 -21.89 -42.40 16.35
C PRO A 707 -22.75 -41.26 16.93
N ASP A 708 -22.18 -40.08 17.15
CA ASP A 708 -22.91 -38.89 17.62
C ASP A 708 -23.77 -38.34 16.47
N ILE A 709 -23.24 -38.37 15.25
CA ILE A 709 -23.99 -38.03 14.04
C ILE A 709 -25.18 -38.99 13.88
N ASP A 710 -24.94 -40.29 14.00
CA ASP A 710 -26.00 -41.32 13.88
C ASP A 710 -27.05 -41.21 14.99
N PHE A 711 -26.65 -40.91 16.23
CA PHE A 711 -27.59 -40.69 17.34
C PHE A 711 -28.50 -39.49 17.06
N ARG A 712 -27.92 -38.37 16.58
CA ARG A 712 -28.67 -37.15 16.24
C ARG A 712 -29.56 -37.34 15.02
N ILE A 713 -29.17 -38.18 14.05
CA ILE A 713 -30.02 -38.54 12.91
C ILE A 713 -31.23 -39.37 13.34
N ASN A 714 -31.04 -40.28 14.30
CA ASN A 714 -32.08 -41.22 14.76
C ASN A 714 -32.95 -40.66 15.90
N GLN A 715 -32.80 -39.39 16.28
CA GLN A 715 -33.59 -38.78 17.34
C GLN A 715 -35.05 -38.56 16.91
N GLY A 716 -35.99 -38.75 17.84
CA GLY A 716 -37.41 -38.50 17.63
C GLY A 716 -38.22 -39.72 17.23
N VAL A 717 -39.45 -39.50 16.74
CA VAL A 717 -40.31 -40.56 16.21
C VAL A 717 -39.75 -41.03 14.87
N THR A 718 -39.85 -42.32 14.58
CA THR A 718 -39.34 -42.90 13.33
C THR A 718 -39.91 -42.21 12.10
N LYS A 719 -39.06 -42.00 11.07
CA LYS A 719 -39.47 -41.47 9.75
C LYS A 719 -40.60 -42.25 9.08
N GLN A 720 -40.87 -43.49 9.51
CA GLN A 720 -42.02 -44.28 9.05
C GLN A 720 -43.34 -43.50 9.15
N ARG A 721 -43.53 -42.62 10.16
CA ARG A 721 -44.72 -41.79 10.29
C ARG A 721 -44.97 -40.87 9.09
N GLU A 722 -43.91 -40.34 8.48
CA GLU A 722 -44.01 -39.49 7.28
C GLU A 722 -44.15 -40.33 6.01
N GLN A 723 -43.61 -41.55 6.04
CA GLN A 723 -43.54 -42.45 4.89
C GLN A 723 -44.77 -43.37 4.74
N THR A 724 -45.64 -43.48 5.74
CA THR A 724 -46.86 -44.31 5.66
C THR A 724 -47.82 -43.80 4.60
N LYS A 725 -48.06 -44.59 3.55
CA LYS A 725 -49.04 -44.30 2.51
C LYS A 725 -50.45 -44.68 2.98
N VAL A 726 -51.39 -43.75 2.85
CA VAL A 726 -52.82 -43.97 3.14
C VAL A 726 -53.55 -44.32 1.86
N PHE A 727 -54.27 -45.45 1.85
CA PHE A 727 -55.09 -45.88 0.73
C PHE A 727 -56.53 -45.42 0.93
N LYS A 728 -57.04 -44.57 0.03
CA LYS A 728 -58.40 -44.05 0.06
C LYS A 728 -59.06 -44.18 -1.31
N LEU A 729 -60.30 -44.63 -1.34
CA LEU A 729 -61.09 -44.77 -2.56
C LEU A 729 -62.02 -43.55 -2.72
N THR A 730 -61.62 -42.53 -3.48
CA THR A 730 -62.38 -41.26 -3.60
C THR A 730 -63.36 -41.20 -4.78
N ALA A 731 -63.22 -42.06 -5.79
CA ALA A 731 -64.10 -42.09 -6.96
C ALA A 731 -64.40 -43.55 -7.34
N VAL A 732 -65.63 -43.96 -7.08
CA VAL A 732 -66.12 -45.30 -7.41
C VAL A 732 -66.51 -45.29 -8.90
N GLY A 733 -65.75 -45.96 -9.76
CA GLY A 733 -66.19 -46.30 -11.12
C GLY A 733 -65.24 -46.05 -12.31
N ASN A 734 -64.16 -45.26 -12.18
CA ASN A 734 -63.32 -44.90 -13.35
C ASN A 734 -61.86 -45.43 -13.32
N ASP A 735 -61.35 -45.95 -12.21
CA ASP A 735 -59.96 -46.41 -12.11
C ASP A 735 -59.87 -47.80 -11.45
N LYS A 736 -59.88 -48.85 -12.28
CA LYS A 736 -59.77 -50.24 -11.82
C LYS A 736 -58.43 -50.52 -11.12
N VAL A 737 -57.35 -49.86 -11.56
CA VAL A 737 -56.02 -50.05 -10.98
C VAL A 737 -55.98 -49.48 -9.57
N ALA A 738 -56.60 -48.32 -9.33
CA ALA A 738 -56.73 -47.78 -7.99
C ALA A 738 -57.51 -48.71 -7.06
N VAL A 739 -58.62 -49.29 -7.52
CA VAL A 739 -59.41 -50.26 -6.74
C VAL A 739 -58.58 -51.50 -6.40
N ASP A 740 -57.85 -52.08 -7.36
CA ASP A 740 -56.99 -53.24 -7.13
C ASP A 740 -55.87 -52.94 -6.11
N THR A 741 -55.32 -51.72 -6.13
CA THR A 741 -54.33 -51.30 -5.12
C THR A 741 -54.93 -51.11 -3.73
N VAL A 742 -56.18 -50.63 -3.63
CA VAL A 742 -56.92 -50.52 -2.36
C VAL A 742 -57.26 -51.90 -1.81
N ILE A 743 -57.70 -52.83 -2.67
CA ILE A 743 -57.95 -54.23 -2.34
C ILE A 743 -56.68 -54.87 -1.79
N SER A 744 -55.57 -54.73 -2.52
CA SER A 744 -54.26 -55.24 -2.08
C SER A 744 -53.80 -54.60 -0.76
N GLY A 745 -54.03 -53.29 -0.58
CA GLY A 745 -53.76 -52.58 0.66
C GLY A 745 -54.59 -53.08 1.84
N ALA A 746 -55.88 -53.37 1.62
CA ALA A 746 -56.78 -53.92 2.62
C ALA A 746 -56.38 -55.34 3.04
N TYR A 747 -55.97 -56.18 2.08
CA TYR A 747 -55.45 -57.51 2.38
C TYR A 747 -54.19 -57.46 3.24
N ARG A 748 -53.22 -56.61 2.87
CA ARG A 748 -52.00 -56.43 3.66
C ARG A 748 -52.27 -55.89 5.05
N GLN A 749 -53.25 -55.03 5.21
CA GLN A 749 -53.58 -54.47 6.53
C GLN A 749 -54.26 -55.51 7.44
N ILE A 750 -55.28 -56.21 6.93
CA ILE A 750 -56.10 -57.12 7.75
C ILE A 750 -55.37 -58.44 8.01
N PHE A 751 -54.65 -58.96 7.01
CA PHE A 751 -53.96 -60.24 7.11
C PHE A 751 -52.45 -60.11 7.37
N GLU A 752 -51.93 -58.88 7.51
CA GLU A 752 -50.51 -58.53 7.67
C GLU A 752 -49.60 -58.91 6.48
N ARG A 753 -50.14 -59.50 5.41
CA ARG A 753 -49.41 -59.99 4.23
C ARG A 753 -50.33 -60.10 3.02
N ASP A 754 -49.72 -60.25 1.84
CA ASP A 754 -50.48 -60.57 0.62
C ASP A 754 -51.06 -61.99 0.69
N ILE A 755 -52.31 -62.11 0.24
CA ILE A 755 -53.12 -63.32 0.39
C ILE A 755 -52.99 -64.31 -0.78
N ALA A 756 -52.49 -63.87 -1.93
CA ALA A 756 -52.42 -64.65 -3.16
C ALA A 756 -51.75 -66.05 -3.02
N PRO A 757 -50.72 -66.24 -2.17
CA PRO A 757 -50.09 -67.56 -2.00
C PRO A 757 -50.88 -68.56 -1.12
N TYR A 758 -51.96 -68.13 -0.45
CA TYR A 758 -52.56 -68.87 0.67
C TYR A 758 -54.07 -69.14 0.53
N ILE A 759 -54.69 -68.74 -0.57
CA ILE A 759 -56.14 -68.88 -0.83
C ILE A 759 -56.38 -69.90 -1.95
N SER A 760 -57.46 -70.70 -1.82
CA SER A 760 -58.07 -71.38 -2.95
C SER A 760 -58.89 -70.36 -3.77
N LEU A 761 -58.53 -70.15 -5.04
CA LEU A 761 -58.86 -69.06 -5.99
C LEU A 761 -60.23 -68.33 -5.95
N ASN A 762 -61.22 -68.76 -5.17
CA ASN A 762 -62.61 -68.26 -5.20
C ASN A 762 -63.14 -67.66 -3.88
N GLU A 763 -62.35 -67.50 -2.81
CA GLU A 763 -62.89 -67.10 -1.48
C GLU A 763 -63.40 -65.64 -1.43
N PHE A 764 -62.69 -64.68 -2.02
CA PHE A 764 -63.01 -63.25 -1.95
C PHE A 764 -63.42 -62.60 -3.27
N THR A 765 -63.45 -63.35 -4.36
CA THR A 765 -63.78 -62.85 -5.72
C THR A 765 -65.13 -62.14 -5.78
N SER A 766 -66.10 -62.61 -4.97
CA SER A 766 -67.42 -61.96 -4.85
C SER A 766 -67.36 -60.60 -4.15
N LEU A 767 -66.50 -60.44 -3.13
CA LEU A 767 -66.33 -59.17 -2.42
C LEU A 767 -65.50 -58.18 -3.25
N GLU A 768 -64.48 -58.67 -3.95
CA GLU A 768 -63.69 -57.87 -4.90
C GLU A 768 -64.59 -57.33 -6.00
N SER A 769 -65.42 -58.17 -6.61
CA SER A 769 -66.37 -57.75 -7.65
C SER A 769 -67.36 -56.70 -7.13
N LYS A 770 -67.89 -56.89 -5.92
CA LYS A 770 -68.80 -55.92 -5.28
C LYS A 770 -68.13 -54.57 -5.02
N LEU A 771 -66.87 -54.57 -4.57
CA LEU A 771 -66.13 -53.32 -4.35
C LEU A 771 -65.78 -52.63 -5.68
N VAL A 772 -65.40 -53.40 -6.71
CA VAL A 772 -65.14 -52.89 -8.07
C VAL A 772 -66.39 -52.27 -8.70
N ASN A 773 -67.55 -52.89 -8.48
CA ASN A 773 -68.85 -52.37 -8.95
C ASN A 773 -69.40 -51.22 -8.11
N GLY A 774 -68.79 -50.92 -6.95
CA GLY A 774 -69.29 -49.88 -6.03
C GLY A 774 -70.52 -50.29 -5.22
N GLU A 775 -70.83 -51.58 -5.14
CA GLU A 775 -71.98 -52.10 -4.37
C GLU A 775 -71.72 -52.10 -2.87
N ILE A 776 -70.46 -52.10 -2.46
CA ILE A 776 -70.03 -52.01 -1.05
C ILE A 776 -68.96 -50.93 -0.87
N THR A 777 -68.93 -50.32 0.31
CA THR A 777 -67.86 -49.37 0.70
C THR A 777 -66.58 -50.07 1.12
N VAL A 778 -65.45 -49.35 1.19
CA VAL A 778 -64.18 -49.92 1.71
C VAL A 778 -64.34 -50.40 3.15
N LYS A 779 -65.14 -49.70 3.96
CA LYS A 779 -65.52 -50.12 5.32
C LYS A 779 -66.27 -51.45 5.35
N GLU A 780 -67.28 -51.63 4.50
CA GLU A 780 -68.04 -52.88 4.40
C GLU A 780 -67.18 -54.02 3.84
N PHE A 781 -66.27 -53.70 2.92
CA PHE A 781 -65.25 -54.62 2.43
C PHE A 781 -64.32 -55.08 3.57
N ILE A 782 -63.80 -54.17 4.39
CA ILE A 782 -62.96 -54.53 5.55
C ILE A 782 -63.74 -55.36 6.58
N GLN A 783 -64.99 -55.02 6.84
CA GLN A 783 -65.86 -55.76 7.75
C GLN A 783 -66.11 -57.19 7.24
N SER A 784 -66.39 -57.34 5.95
CA SER A 784 -66.60 -58.66 5.33
C SER A 784 -65.32 -59.50 5.28
N LEU A 785 -64.15 -58.89 5.09
CA LEU A 785 -62.86 -59.57 5.25
C LEU A 785 -62.64 -60.07 6.68
N GLY A 786 -63.01 -59.27 7.69
CA GLY A 786 -62.98 -59.69 9.09
C GLY A 786 -63.93 -60.84 9.43
N TYR A 787 -65.07 -60.95 8.73
CA TYR A 787 -66.05 -62.03 8.91
C TYR A 787 -65.66 -63.35 8.22
N SER A 788 -64.58 -63.34 7.44
CA SER A 788 -64.14 -64.48 6.66
C SER A 788 -63.67 -65.65 7.54
N ASN A 789 -63.82 -66.86 7.01
CA ASN A 789 -63.26 -68.06 7.62
C ASN A 789 -61.72 -68.01 7.67
N LEU A 790 -61.09 -67.29 6.73
CA LEU A 790 -59.65 -67.09 6.71
C LEU A 790 -59.17 -66.28 7.90
N TYR A 791 -59.84 -65.16 8.22
CA TYR A 791 -59.49 -64.33 9.37
C TYR A 791 -59.67 -65.10 10.69
N LEU A 792 -60.73 -65.92 10.77
CA LEU A 792 -60.96 -66.82 11.89
C LEU A 792 -59.80 -67.80 12.09
N LYS A 793 -59.35 -68.44 11.02
CA LYS A 793 -58.27 -69.44 11.06
C LYS A 793 -56.94 -68.82 11.49
N GLU A 794 -56.61 -67.63 11.00
CA GLU A 794 -55.28 -67.04 11.24
C GLU A 794 -55.18 -66.24 12.55
N PHE A 795 -56.21 -65.47 12.93
CA PHE A 795 -56.11 -64.50 14.02
C PHE A 795 -57.06 -64.76 15.20
N TYR A 796 -57.98 -65.72 15.08
CA TYR A 796 -58.90 -66.08 16.17
C TYR A 796 -58.60 -67.46 16.77
N THR A 797 -58.57 -68.52 15.96
CA THR A 797 -58.40 -69.90 16.47
C THR A 797 -57.07 -70.19 17.19
N PRO A 798 -55.90 -69.63 16.80
CA PRO A 798 -54.64 -69.99 17.43
C PRO A 798 -54.31 -69.14 18.68
N TYR A 799 -55.11 -68.11 19.00
CA TYR A 799 -54.75 -67.11 20.00
C TYR A 799 -55.83 -66.95 21.09
N PRO A 800 -55.45 -66.62 22.34
CA PRO A 800 -56.41 -66.32 23.40
C PRO A 800 -57.14 -64.99 23.13
N ASN A 801 -58.35 -64.81 23.67
CA ASN A 801 -59.16 -63.61 23.46
C ASN A 801 -58.42 -62.29 23.69
N THR A 802 -57.53 -62.22 24.68
CA THR A 802 -56.71 -61.02 24.95
C THR A 802 -55.74 -60.70 23.82
N LYS A 803 -55.14 -61.72 23.19
CA LYS A 803 -54.28 -61.58 22.00
C LYS A 803 -55.12 -61.22 20.77
N VAL A 804 -56.32 -61.81 20.63
CA VAL A 804 -57.30 -61.44 19.59
C VAL A 804 -57.69 -59.97 19.69
N ILE A 805 -57.80 -59.42 20.91
CA ILE A 805 -58.14 -58.00 21.11
C ILE A 805 -57.00 -57.08 20.67
N GLU A 806 -55.74 -57.37 21.01
CA GLU A 806 -54.61 -56.55 20.53
C GLU A 806 -54.42 -56.64 19.01
N LEU A 807 -54.63 -57.82 18.41
CA LEU A 807 -54.56 -58.00 16.96
C LEU A 807 -55.75 -57.31 16.27
N GLY A 808 -56.97 -57.47 16.78
CA GLY A 808 -58.14 -56.79 16.25
C GLY A 808 -58.00 -55.26 16.26
N THR A 809 -57.54 -54.69 17.38
CA THR A 809 -57.28 -53.25 17.47
C THR A 809 -56.12 -52.82 16.55
N LYS A 810 -55.09 -53.66 16.37
CA LYS A 810 -54.01 -53.44 15.39
C LYS A 810 -54.55 -53.38 13.96
N HIS A 811 -55.31 -54.39 13.51
CA HIS A 811 -55.80 -54.49 12.13
C HIS A 811 -56.86 -53.43 11.79
N PHE A 812 -57.86 -53.27 12.65
CA PHE A 812 -59.04 -52.46 12.35
C PHE A 812 -58.93 -51.01 12.85
N LEU A 813 -58.21 -50.75 13.94
CA LEU A 813 -58.08 -49.39 14.51
C LEU A 813 -56.70 -48.77 14.34
N GLY A 814 -55.71 -49.53 13.87
CA GLY A 814 -54.37 -49.04 13.60
C GLY A 814 -53.51 -48.80 14.86
N ARG A 815 -53.92 -49.31 16.03
CA ARG A 815 -53.33 -49.01 17.35
C ARG A 815 -53.45 -50.17 18.35
N ALA A 816 -52.75 -50.08 19.47
CA ALA A 816 -52.96 -50.97 20.61
C ALA A 816 -54.26 -50.64 21.39
N PRO A 817 -54.73 -51.53 22.29
CA PRO A 817 -55.77 -51.20 23.26
C PRO A 817 -55.37 -50.04 24.18
N ILE A 818 -56.31 -49.12 24.43
CA ILE A 818 -56.11 -47.86 25.15
C ILE A 818 -55.96 -48.09 26.65
N ASP A 819 -56.90 -48.83 27.23
CA ASP A 819 -57.00 -49.02 28.68
C ASP A 819 -57.63 -50.38 29.04
N GLN A 820 -57.72 -50.64 30.35
CA GLN A 820 -58.32 -51.88 30.85
C GLN A 820 -59.83 -51.95 30.59
N ALA A 821 -60.52 -50.80 30.46
CA ALA A 821 -61.95 -50.77 30.21
C ALA A 821 -62.27 -51.26 28.79
N GLU A 822 -61.46 -50.86 27.80
CA GLU A 822 -61.55 -51.33 26.41
C GLU A 822 -61.28 -52.84 26.31
N ILE A 823 -60.23 -53.35 26.98
CA ILE A 823 -59.94 -54.79 27.01
C ILE A 823 -61.12 -55.57 27.63
N ARG A 824 -61.68 -55.08 28.75
CA ARG A 824 -62.84 -55.73 29.39
C ARG A 824 -64.07 -55.72 28.50
N LYS A 825 -64.37 -54.59 27.85
CA LYS A 825 -65.50 -54.44 26.93
C LYS A 825 -65.40 -55.45 25.79
N TYR A 826 -64.25 -55.53 25.12
CA TYR A 826 -64.07 -56.44 24.00
C TYR A 826 -63.99 -57.90 24.41
N ASN A 827 -63.40 -58.21 25.57
CA ASN A 827 -63.39 -59.58 26.09
C ASN A 827 -64.82 -60.08 26.40
N GLN A 828 -65.69 -59.20 26.94
CA GLN A 828 -67.10 -59.52 27.18
C GLN A 828 -67.85 -59.78 25.86
N ILE A 829 -67.61 -58.97 24.82
CA ILE A 829 -68.22 -59.16 23.50
C ILE A 829 -67.76 -60.48 22.88
N LEU A 830 -66.46 -60.78 22.91
CA LEU A 830 -65.91 -62.04 22.40
C LEU A 830 -66.48 -63.26 23.14
N ALA A 831 -66.61 -63.17 24.47
CA ALA A 831 -67.16 -64.26 25.28
C ALA A 831 -68.66 -64.51 25.07
N THR A 832 -69.45 -63.49 24.72
CA THR A 832 -70.93 -63.61 24.66
C THR A 832 -71.47 -63.75 23.24
N GLN A 833 -70.87 -63.06 22.26
CA GLN A 833 -71.41 -62.90 20.91
C GLN A 833 -70.43 -63.38 19.82
N GLY A 834 -69.19 -63.70 20.21
CA GLY A 834 -68.14 -64.18 19.31
C GLY A 834 -67.48 -63.09 18.46
N ILE A 835 -66.65 -63.54 17.51
CA ILE A 835 -65.75 -62.70 16.72
C ILE A 835 -66.44 -61.71 15.75
N ARG A 836 -67.59 -62.09 15.16
CA ARG A 836 -68.30 -61.21 14.22
C ARG A 836 -68.81 -59.96 14.92
N ALA A 837 -69.42 -60.12 16.09
CA ALA A 837 -69.84 -59.00 16.92
C ALA A 837 -68.66 -58.14 17.40
N PHE A 838 -67.52 -58.75 17.73
CA PHE A 838 -66.30 -58.03 18.08
C PHE A 838 -65.80 -57.15 16.94
N ILE A 839 -65.73 -57.65 15.70
CA ILE A 839 -65.30 -56.88 14.54
C ILE A 839 -66.30 -55.76 14.20
N SER A 840 -67.61 -56.06 14.19
CA SER A 840 -68.66 -55.04 14.01
C SER A 840 -68.49 -53.90 15.02
N SER A 841 -68.24 -54.24 16.30
CA SER A 841 -68.08 -53.24 17.36
C SER A 841 -66.88 -52.31 17.20
N MET A 842 -65.83 -52.73 16.45
CA MET A 842 -64.69 -51.88 16.11
C MET A 842 -64.96 -51.04 14.85
N VAL A 843 -65.48 -51.65 13.78
CA VAL A 843 -65.71 -50.96 12.49
C VAL A 843 -66.86 -49.95 12.57
N GLU A 844 -67.86 -50.19 13.43
CA GLU A 844 -68.96 -49.25 13.68
C GLU A 844 -68.63 -48.20 14.75
N SER A 845 -67.45 -48.29 15.39
CA SER A 845 -67.05 -47.35 16.44
C SER A 845 -66.94 -45.92 15.92
N VAL A 846 -67.18 -44.96 16.81
CA VAL A 846 -67.01 -43.52 16.51
C VAL A 846 -65.57 -43.22 16.09
N GLU A 847 -64.59 -43.92 16.68
CA GLU A 847 -63.19 -43.76 16.33
C GLU A 847 -62.88 -44.19 14.90
N TYR A 848 -63.36 -45.37 14.48
CA TYR A 848 -63.15 -45.85 13.11
C TYR A 848 -63.72 -44.86 12.09
N ARG A 849 -64.94 -44.34 12.35
CA ARG A 849 -65.59 -43.35 11.50
C ARG A 849 -64.81 -42.02 11.42
N GLN A 850 -64.25 -41.54 12.53
CA GLN A 850 -63.48 -40.29 12.56
C GLN A 850 -62.13 -40.40 11.87
N VAL A 851 -61.47 -41.56 11.97
CA VAL A 851 -60.08 -41.73 11.49
C VAL A 851 -60.04 -42.25 10.06
N PHE A 852 -60.90 -43.20 9.70
CA PHE A 852 -60.88 -43.87 8.40
C PHE A 852 -62.11 -43.53 7.54
N GLY A 853 -63.26 -43.23 8.15
CA GLY A 853 -64.50 -43.01 7.43
C GLY A 853 -64.97 -44.29 6.73
N GLU A 854 -65.56 -44.16 5.53
CA GLU A 854 -66.08 -45.30 4.76
C GLU A 854 -65.17 -45.72 3.60
N ASP A 855 -64.21 -44.86 3.23
CA ASP A 855 -63.42 -44.96 2.00
C ASP A 855 -61.94 -45.30 2.23
N THR A 856 -61.47 -45.27 3.48
CA THR A 856 -60.03 -45.39 3.78
C THR A 856 -59.71 -46.74 4.39
N VAL A 857 -58.65 -47.37 3.90
CA VAL A 857 -58.11 -48.59 4.51
C VAL A 857 -57.39 -48.23 5.82
N PRO A 858 -57.63 -48.96 6.92
CA PRO A 858 -56.90 -48.79 8.16
C PRO A 858 -55.39 -48.83 7.93
N TYR A 859 -54.67 -48.02 8.67
CA TYR A 859 -53.22 -47.91 8.57
C TYR A 859 -52.62 -47.76 9.96
N ARG A 860 -51.31 -48.05 10.08
CA ARG A 860 -50.55 -47.87 11.34
C ARG A 860 -50.63 -46.42 11.80
N ARG A 861 -51.17 -46.20 13.00
CA ARG A 861 -51.21 -44.88 13.64
C ARG A 861 -50.09 -44.76 14.67
N PHE A 862 -49.70 -43.52 14.95
CA PHE A 862 -48.72 -43.16 15.98
C PHE A 862 -49.43 -42.35 17.09
N PRO A 863 -50.24 -42.99 17.94
CA PRO A 863 -51.07 -42.28 18.92
C PRO A 863 -50.21 -41.64 20.01
N THR A 864 -50.41 -40.36 20.30
CA THR A 864 -49.68 -39.64 21.36
C THR A 864 -50.38 -39.73 22.72
N LEU A 865 -51.71 -39.81 22.73
CA LEU A 865 -52.54 -39.93 23.92
C LEU A 865 -53.45 -41.16 23.80
N PRO A 866 -53.62 -41.97 24.88
CA PRO A 866 -52.95 -41.91 26.18
C PRO A 866 -51.48 -42.40 26.18
N ALA A 867 -50.72 -42.06 27.24
CA ALA A 867 -49.25 -42.22 27.31
C ALA A 867 -48.70 -43.64 27.07
N ALA A 868 -49.46 -44.69 27.38
CA ALA A 868 -49.05 -46.07 27.14
C ALA A 868 -49.30 -46.54 25.70
N ASN A 869 -50.09 -45.78 24.93
CA ASN A 869 -50.55 -46.23 23.62
C ASN A 869 -49.44 -46.17 22.56
N PHE A 870 -48.62 -45.11 22.54
CA PHE A 870 -47.46 -44.99 21.64
C PHE A 870 -46.48 -46.17 21.77
N PRO A 871 -45.91 -46.46 22.96
CA PRO A 871 -44.93 -47.55 23.09
C PRO A 871 -45.55 -48.93 22.88
N ASN A 872 -46.83 -49.14 23.20
CA ASN A 872 -47.50 -50.41 22.95
C ASN A 872 -47.77 -50.63 21.45
N THR A 873 -48.19 -49.59 20.74
CA THR A 873 -48.41 -49.64 19.29
C THR A 873 -47.08 -49.83 18.55
N GLU A 874 -46.01 -49.16 18.97
CA GLU A 874 -44.65 -49.42 18.47
C GLU A 874 -44.25 -50.89 18.62
N LYS A 875 -44.48 -51.49 19.80
CA LYS A 875 -44.18 -52.90 20.02
C LYS A 875 -44.99 -53.82 19.10
N LEU A 876 -46.29 -53.58 18.95
CA LEU A 876 -47.19 -54.41 18.13
C LEU A 876 -46.83 -54.38 16.64
N TYR A 877 -46.46 -53.21 16.11
CA TYR A 877 -46.15 -53.06 14.69
C TYR A 877 -44.69 -53.40 14.34
N ASN A 878 -43.78 -53.34 15.31
CA ASN A 878 -42.41 -53.80 15.12
C ASN A 878 -42.26 -55.31 15.34
N GLN A 879 -43.30 -55.98 15.85
CA GLN A 879 -43.39 -57.45 15.88
C GLN A 879 -43.88 -57.99 14.53
N LEU A 880 -43.12 -58.93 13.95
CA LEU A 880 -43.51 -59.63 12.73
C LEU A 880 -44.59 -60.69 13.02
N THR A 881 -45.32 -61.08 11.98
CA THR A 881 -46.31 -62.16 12.06
C THR A 881 -45.66 -63.43 12.63
N LYS A 882 -46.27 -64.00 13.67
CA LYS A 882 -45.80 -65.25 14.33
C LYS A 882 -44.35 -65.17 14.87
N GLN A 883 -43.85 -63.97 15.16
CA GLN A 883 -42.50 -63.81 15.74
C GLN A 883 -42.40 -64.42 17.14
N ASN A 884 -43.43 -64.25 17.97
CA ASN A 884 -43.57 -64.86 19.29
C ASN A 884 -45.05 -64.88 19.73
N ASP A 885 -45.38 -65.78 20.66
CA ASP A 885 -46.75 -65.94 21.19
C ASP A 885 -47.06 -65.03 22.40
N ASP A 886 -46.09 -64.20 22.82
CA ASP A 886 -46.24 -63.32 23.97
C ASP A 886 -47.30 -62.23 23.75
N LEU A 887 -48.05 -61.90 24.80
CA LEU A 887 -48.97 -60.76 24.78
C LEU A 887 -48.23 -59.44 24.99
N VAL A 888 -48.46 -58.46 24.12
CA VAL A 888 -47.89 -57.11 24.27
C VAL A 888 -48.65 -56.34 25.35
N VAL A 889 -49.98 -56.49 25.37
CA VAL A 889 -50.86 -55.84 26.36
C VAL A 889 -51.76 -56.89 27.03
N PRO A 890 -51.26 -57.66 28.02
CA PRO A 890 -52.08 -58.64 28.73
C PRO A 890 -53.14 -57.99 29.62
N SER A 891 -52.76 -56.96 30.37
CA SER A 891 -53.63 -56.09 31.15
C SER A 891 -52.86 -54.84 31.58
N PHE A 892 -53.58 -53.81 31.99
CA PHE A 892 -52.96 -52.65 32.65
C PHE A 892 -52.81 -52.91 34.15
N LYS A 893 -51.72 -52.42 34.74
CA LYS A 893 -51.49 -52.51 36.19
C LYS A 893 -52.66 -51.91 36.95
N THR A 894 -53.06 -52.55 38.05
CA THR A 894 -54.14 -52.06 38.89
C THR A 894 -53.79 -50.68 39.45
N VAL A 895 -54.64 -49.70 39.16
CA VAL A 895 -54.56 -48.37 39.76
C VAL A 895 -55.29 -48.43 41.08
N LYS A 896 -54.66 -48.01 42.18
CA LYS A 896 -55.34 -47.90 43.48
C LYS A 896 -56.55 -46.96 43.32
N PRO A 897 -57.76 -47.33 43.76
CA PRO A 897 -58.92 -46.46 43.66
C PRO A 897 -58.65 -45.15 44.41
N ARG A 898 -59.06 -44.01 43.84
CA ARG A 898 -58.87 -42.68 44.43
C ARG A 898 -59.72 -42.45 45.71
N ILE A 899 -60.59 -43.39 46.07
CA ILE A 899 -61.36 -43.37 47.32
C ILE A 899 -60.69 -44.34 48.29
N LYS A 900 -60.09 -43.80 49.35
CA LYS A 900 -59.53 -44.58 50.46
C LYS A 900 -60.67 -45.04 51.37
N THR A 901 -61.00 -46.33 51.35
CA THR A 901 -61.93 -47.01 52.26
C THR A 901 -61.34 -47.17 53.67
N GLU A 902 -60.75 -46.12 54.22
CA GLU A 902 -60.03 -46.11 55.51
C GLU A 902 -60.91 -45.58 56.67
N ASN A 903 -62.17 -45.19 56.41
CA ASN A 903 -63.09 -44.59 57.40
C ASN A 903 -64.27 -45.50 57.80
N THR A 904 -64.10 -46.83 57.86
CA THR A 904 -65.12 -47.71 58.48
C THR A 904 -64.60 -48.24 59.83
N PRO A 905 -65.25 -47.88 60.96
CA PRO A 905 -64.68 -48.04 62.30
C PRO A 905 -64.56 -49.49 62.80
N ILE A 906 -65.14 -50.46 62.09
CA ILE A 906 -65.27 -51.85 62.58
C ILE A 906 -64.04 -52.70 62.23
N LEU A 907 -63.25 -52.34 61.21
CA LEU A 907 -62.11 -53.15 60.73
C LEU A 907 -60.74 -52.66 61.22
N ALA A 908 -60.66 -51.45 61.81
CA ALA A 908 -59.41 -50.87 62.28
C ALA A 908 -58.80 -51.64 63.47
N LYS A 909 -59.62 -52.27 64.31
CA LYS A 909 -59.15 -53.02 65.48
C LYS A 909 -58.57 -54.40 65.10
N ALA A 910 -59.20 -55.08 64.13
CA ALA A 910 -58.70 -56.36 63.62
C ALA A 910 -57.37 -56.21 62.84
N ILE A 911 -57.17 -55.08 62.16
CA ILE A 911 -55.93 -54.78 61.43
C ILE A 911 -54.80 -54.37 62.40
N ALA A 912 -55.10 -53.73 63.53
CA ALA A 912 -54.12 -53.42 64.56
C ALA A 912 -53.56 -54.68 65.24
N ASP A 913 -54.41 -55.67 65.51
CA ASP A 913 -53.99 -56.94 66.13
C ASP A 913 -53.21 -57.85 65.15
N LEU A 914 -53.56 -57.84 63.85
CA LEU A 914 -52.79 -58.51 62.79
C LEU A 914 -51.45 -57.81 62.48
N ALA A 915 -51.39 -56.49 62.57
CA ALA A 915 -50.15 -55.71 62.39
C ALA A 915 -49.17 -55.85 63.57
N ALA A 916 -49.66 -56.22 64.75
CA ALA A 916 -48.81 -56.57 65.89
C ALA A 916 -48.20 -57.98 65.73
N GLN A 917 -48.91 -58.93 65.10
CA GLN A 917 -48.38 -60.26 64.78
C GLN A 917 -47.37 -60.27 63.63
N SER A 918 -47.49 -59.37 62.64
CA SER A 918 -46.58 -59.30 61.48
C SER A 918 -45.20 -58.67 61.77
N LYS A 919 -44.96 -58.15 62.99
CA LYS A 919 -43.67 -57.54 63.40
C LYS A 919 -42.69 -58.49 64.10
N LYS A 920 -43.02 -59.77 64.31
CA LYS A 920 -42.03 -60.79 64.68
C LYS A 920 -41.32 -61.30 63.42
N MET A 921 -40.14 -60.76 63.11
CA MET A 921 -39.25 -61.27 62.06
C MET A 921 -38.72 -62.66 62.43
N ASP A 922 -39.04 -63.66 61.61
CA ASP A 922 -38.50 -65.01 61.71
C ASP A 922 -37.08 -65.04 61.12
N LYS A 923 -36.05 -65.24 61.96
CA LYS A 923 -34.62 -65.06 61.60
C LYS A 923 -34.01 -66.20 60.77
N THR A 924 -34.82 -67.12 60.26
CA THR A 924 -34.35 -68.33 59.57
C THR A 924 -34.42 -68.27 58.04
N LYS A 925 -34.84 -67.15 57.42
CA LYS A 925 -34.91 -67.01 55.95
C LYS A 925 -34.36 -65.66 55.44
N PRO A 926 -33.48 -65.63 54.41
CA PRO A 926 -32.97 -64.40 53.82
C PRO A 926 -33.92 -63.77 52.77
N LEU A 927 -33.90 -62.43 52.71
CA LEU A 927 -34.89 -61.50 52.12
C LEU A 927 -35.04 -61.45 50.58
N PHE A 928 -34.46 -62.36 49.79
CA PHE A 928 -34.39 -62.20 48.32
C PHE A 928 -35.18 -63.23 47.48
N ILE A 929 -36.00 -64.10 48.07
CA ILE A 929 -36.64 -65.22 47.34
C ILE A 929 -38.15 -64.98 47.13
N GLU A 930 -38.56 -63.85 46.55
CA GLU A 930 -39.98 -63.67 46.11
C GLU A 930 -40.18 -63.01 44.73
N LEU A 931 -39.11 -62.68 43.97
CA LEU A 931 -39.23 -62.09 42.62
C LEU A 931 -38.92 -63.04 41.46
N GLY A 932 -38.86 -64.34 41.72
CA GLY A 932 -38.57 -65.32 40.68
C GLY A 932 -39.03 -66.73 41.06
N ARG A 933 -40.32 -67.02 40.86
CA ARG A 933 -40.77 -68.39 40.65
C ARG A 933 -41.87 -68.44 39.58
N SER A 934 -41.49 -68.97 38.42
CA SER A 934 -42.25 -70.05 37.80
C SER A 934 -41.24 -71.11 37.39
N PHE A 935 -41.06 -72.14 38.23
CA PHE A 935 -41.18 -73.55 37.87
C PHE A 935 -40.89 -74.41 39.12
N ASN A 936 -41.87 -75.23 39.47
CA ASN A 936 -41.75 -76.37 40.37
C ASN A 936 -41.52 -77.58 39.47
N ASP A 937 -40.27 -77.96 39.24
CA ASP A 937 -39.88 -79.37 39.18
C ASP A 937 -38.35 -79.44 39.02
N GLY A 938 -37.72 -80.05 40.02
CA GLY A 938 -36.27 -80.17 40.10
C GLY A 938 -35.75 -81.16 39.06
N ARG A 939 -35.44 -80.67 37.86
CA ARG A 939 -34.44 -81.18 36.90
C ARG A 939 -34.49 -80.32 35.62
N GLY A 940 -33.52 -79.44 35.44
CA GLY A 940 -33.34 -78.72 34.18
C GLY A 940 -32.45 -77.49 34.32
N GLN A 941 -31.24 -77.55 33.76
CA GLN A 941 -30.40 -76.39 33.47
C GLN A 941 -31.18 -75.38 32.62
N SER A 942 -31.20 -74.11 33.01
CA SER A 942 -31.60 -73.04 32.10
C SER A 942 -30.49 -72.85 31.06
N VAL A 943 -30.64 -73.57 29.95
CA VAL A 943 -29.97 -73.28 28.69
C VAL A 943 -30.55 -71.98 28.17
N GLU A 944 -29.78 -70.89 28.22
CA GLU A 944 -30.02 -69.73 27.35
C GLU A 944 -29.71 -70.18 25.91
N VAL A 945 -30.72 -70.65 25.20
CA VAL A 945 -30.63 -70.90 23.76
C VAL A 945 -30.67 -69.55 23.04
N GLY A 946 -29.50 -69.12 22.57
CA GLY A 946 -29.23 -68.82 21.17
C GLY A 946 -30.19 -67.89 20.39
N VAL A 947 -29.57 -66.82 19.89
CA VAL A 947 -29.91 -66.05 18.67
C VAL A 947 -30.99 -64.97 18.80
N GLY A 948 -30.54 -63.71 18.62
CA GLY A 948 -31.39 -62.62 18.12
C GLY A 948 -31.77 -61.54 19.12
N THR A 949 -30.97 -60.47 19.16
CA THR A 949 -31.43 -59.10 19.52
C THR A 949 -31.97 -58.84 20.94
N SER A 950 -31.35 -59.40 21.97
CA SER A 950 -31.50 -58.85 23.33
C SER A 950 -30.74 -57.53 23.44
N ARG A 951 -31.48 -56.43 23.27
CA ARG A 951 -31.21 -55.04 23.73
C ARG A 951 -29.72 -54.68 23.88
N ARG A 952 -29.17 -54.02 22.85
CA ARG A 952 -27.98 -53.17 23.00
C ARG A 952 -28.28 -52.18 24.12
N LYS A 953 -27.83 -52.44 25.36
CA LYS A 953 -27.77 -51.36 26.35
C LYS A 953 -26.91 -50.27 25.69
N PRO A 954 -27.37 -49.01 25.62
CA PRO A 954 -26.55 -47.95 25.08
C PRO A 954 -25.25 -47.93 25.87
N ILE A 955 -24.14 -48.23 25.20
CA ILE A 955 -22.82 -48.19 25.82
C ILE A 955 -22.56 -46.72 26.17
N ARG A 956 -22.29 -46.45 27.44
CA ARG A 956 -21.94 -45.09 27.87
C ARG A 956 -20.55 -44.76 27.34
N ILE A 957 -20.49 -43.80 26.43
CA ILE A 957 -19.23 -43.29 25.89
C ILE A 957 -18.69 -42.23 26.85
N TYR A 958 -17.45 -42.42 27.30
CA TYR A 958 -16.77 -41.48 28.19
C TYR A 958 -15.86 -40.57 27.36
N ARG A 959 -15.94 -39.25 27.60
CA ARG A 959 -15.07 -38.25 26.96
C ARG A 959 -14.52 -37.27 27.98
N ALA A 960 -13.30 -36.81 27.79
CA ALA A 960 -12.73 -35.69 28.53
C ALA A 960 -12.41 -34.55 27.56
N THR A 961 -13.13 -33.44 27.66
CA THR A 961 -12.84 -32.20 26.93
C THR A 961 -12.22 -31.16 27.86
N THR A 962 -11.57 -30.13 27.28
CA THR A 962 -11.06 -28.97 28.00
C THR A 962 -12.20 -28.27 28.74
N GLY A 963 -12.20 -28.33 30.09
CA GLY A 963 -13.25 -27.76 30.94
C GLY A 963 -14.20 -28.77 31.62
N THR A 964 -13.94 -30.08 31.52
CA THR A 964 -14.70 -31.11 32.27
C THR A 964 -14.51 -31.00 33.79
N ASN A 965 -15.57 -31.21 34.56
CA ASN A 965 -15.54 -31.14 36.02
C ASN A 965 -14.70 -32.31 36.61
N SER A 966 -13.93 -32.03 37.67
CA SER A 966 -13.04 -33.02 38.33
C SER A 966 -13.69 -34.40 38.64
N PRO A 967 -14.96 -34.51 39.09
CA PRO A 967 -15.62 -35.81 39.28
C PRO A 967 -15.86 -36.58 37.98
N GLU A 968 -16.15 -35.89 36.87
CA GLU A 968 -16.37 -36.50 35.56
C GLU A 968 -15.04 -36.96 34.95
N THR A 969 -13.98 -36.15 35.08
CA THR A 969 -12.63 -36.55 34.69
C THR A 969 -12.19 -37.82 35.42
N ASN A 970 -12.56 -37.98 36.70
CA ASN A 970 -12.32 -39.23 37.43
C ASN A 970 -13.13 -40.41 36.89
N GLN A 971 -14.37 -40.21 36.44
CA GLN A 971 -15.14 -41.26 35.77
C GLN A 971 -14.49 -41.66 34.43
N VAL A 972 -13.96 -40.70 33.69
CA VAL A 972 -13.21 -40.94 32.44
C VAL A 972 -11.95 -41.74 32.73
N ILE A 973 -11.13 -41.33 33.70
CA ILE A 973 -9.93 -42.07 34.11
C ILE A 973 -10.29 -43.50 34.49
N ASN A 974 -11.34 -43.68 35.31
CA ASN A 974 -11.82 -45.01 35.70
C ASN A 974 -12.23 -45.83 34.46
N ALA A 975 -12.93 -45.22 33.51
CA ALA A 975 -13.32 -45.89 32.27
C ALA A 975 -12.12 -46.28 31.40
N ILE A 976 -11.08 -45.44 31.31
CA ILE A 976 -9.84 -45.75 30.57
C ILE A 976 -9.20 -47.01 31.14
N TYR A 977 -8.99 -47.08 32.46
CA TYR A 977 -8.44 -48.28 33.09
C TYR A 977 -9.36 -49.48 32.93
N CYS A 978 -10.67 -49.33 33.10
CA CYS A 978 -11.60 -50.44 32.93
C CYS A 978 -11.57 -51.02 31.52
N GLN A 979 -11.43 -50.18 30.50
CA GLN A 979 -11.35 -50.59 29.11
C GLN A 979 -9.98 -51.19 28.75
N VAL A 980 -8.89 -50.45 29.00
CA VAL A 980 -7.55 -50.81 28.56
C VAL A 980 -7.00 -51.96 29.40
N MET A 981 -7.30 -51.98 30.70
CA MET A 981 -6.87 -53.06 31.62
C MET A 981 -7.93 -54.14 31.81
N ASP A 982 -9.04 -54.13 31.06
CA ASP A 982 -10.10 -55.16 31.13
C ASP A 982 -10.56 -55.47 32.56
N VAL A 983 -11.07 -54.44 33.27
CA VAL A 983 -11.54 -54.55 34.66
C VAL A 983 -13.06 -54.67 34.69
N PHE A 984 -13.58 -55.80 35.17
CA PHE A 984 -15.00 -56.14 35.12
C PHE A 984 -15.86 -55.44 36.20
N SER A 985 -15.32 -55.17 37.39
CA SER A 985 -16.08 -54.67 38.55
C SER A 985 -16.26 -53.15 38.62
N GLY A 986 -15.77 -52.39 37.64
CA GLY A 986 -15.79 -50.92 37.63
C GLY A 986 -14.89 -50.24 38.67
N GLN A 987 -14.40 -50.99 39.67
CA GLN A 987 -13.43 -50.54 40.67
C GLN A 987 -12.03 -50.95 40.23
N VAL A 988 -11.19 -49.97 39.88
CA VAL A 988 -9.83 -50.20 39.39
C VAL A 988 -8.90 -50.48 40.58
N PRO A 989 -8.22 -51.64 40.63
CA PRO A 989 -7.21 -51.92 41.64
C PRO A 989 -6.08 -50.90 41.68
N GLY A 990 -5.64 -50.53 42.88
CA GLY A 990 -4.63 -49.47 43.08
C GLY A 990 -3.28 -49.72 42.40
N TYR A 991 -2.87 -50.99 42.22
CA TYR A 991 -1.62 -51.35 41.54
C TYR A 991 -1.66 -51.21 40.01
N PHE A 992 -2.85 -51.04 39.41
CA PHE A 992 -2.98 -50.68 38.00
C PHE A 992 -2.92 -49.16 37.77
N ARG A 993 -3.10 -48.37 38.82
CA ARG A 993 -3.12 -46.92 38.72
C ARG A 993 -1.72 -46.36 38.55
N ARG A 994 -1.59 -45.47 37.57
CA ARG A 994 -0.41 -44.64 37.33
C ARG A 994 -0.73 -43.20 37.75
N SER A 995 -0.25 -42.80 38.92
CA SER A 995 -0.53 -41.48 39.50
C SER A 995 0.00 -40.33 38.63
N ASP A 996 1.05 -40.58 37.86
CA ASP A 996 1.62 -39.65 36.88
C ASP A 996 0.65 -39.38 35.72
N LEU A 997 0.06 -40.43 35.12
CA LEU A 997 -0.92 -40.27 34.04
C LEU A 997 -2.23 -39.66 34.54
N ASP A 998 -2.70 -40.10 35.72
CA ASP A 998 -3.92 -39.57 36.36
C ASP A 998 -3.80 -38.06 36.62
N SER A 999 -2.62 -37.59 37.04
CA SER A 999 -2.36 -36.16 37.28
C SER A 999 -2.26 -35.37 35.97
N LYS A 1000 -1.54 -35.89 34.97
CA LYS A 1000 -1.40 -35.23 33.66
C LYS A 1000 -2.74 -35.04 32.95
N LEU A 1001 -3.63 -36.03 32.97
CA LEU A 1001 -4.96 -35.89 32.36
C LEU A 1001 -5.86 -34.92 33.14
N ARG A 1002 -5.77 -34.91 34.48
CA ARG A 1002 -6.50 -33.93 35.32
C ARG A 1002 -6.07 -32.49 35.07
N ASN A 1003 -4.78 -32.28 34.81
CA ASN A 1003 -4.22 -30.97 34.48
C ASN A 1003 -4.44 -30.57 33.01
N GLY A 1004 -4.94 -31.49 32.17
CA GLY A 1004 -5.08 -31.27 30.73
C GLY A 1004 -3.74 -31.26 29.96
N GLU A 1005 -2.68 -31.81 30.54
CA GLU A 1005 -1.34 -31.88 29.93
C GLU A 1005 -1.24 -32.97 28.86
N ILE A 1006 -2.09 -34.01 28.94
CA ILE A 1006 -2.20 -35.09 27.96
C ILE A 1006 -3.65 -35.32 27.55
N THR A 1007 -3.86 -35.83 26.34
CA THR A 1007 -5.19 -36.24 25.85
C THR A 1007 -5.57 -37.65 26.32
N VAL A 1008 -6.85 -38.03 26.17
CA VAL A 1008 -7.29 -39.41 26.46
C VAL A 1008 -6.58 -40.42 25.57
N ARG A 1009 -6.34 -40.05 24.30
CA ARG A 1009 -5.56 -40.86 23.35
C ARG A 1009 -4.13 -41.09 23.83
N GLU A 1010 -3.43 -40.04 24.26
CA GLU A 1010 -2.07 -40.15 24.79
C GLU A 1010 -2.03 -40.97 26.09
N PHE A 1011 -3.02 -40.79 26.96
CA PHE A 1011 -3.18 -41.61 28.16
C PHE A 1011 -3.33 -43.10 27.80
N VAL A 1012 -4.21 -43.43 26.85
CA VAL A 1012 -4.45 -44.80 26.39
C VAL A 1012 -3.18 -45.41 25.78
N LEU A 1013 -2.44 -44.64 24.99
CA LEU A 1013 -1.16 -45.05 24.39
C LEU A 1013 -0.10 -45.37 25.47
N GLU A 1014 0.09 -44.47 26.43
CA GLU A 1014 1.05 -44.63 27.52
C GLU A 1014 0.64 -45.73 28.51
N LEU A 1015 -0.66 -45.97 28.70
CA LEU A 1015 -1.16 -47.06 29.51
C LEU A 1015 -0.97 -48.42 28.82
N ALA A 1016 -1.33 -48.54 27.53
CA ALA A 1016 -1.22 -49.78 26.78
C ALA A 1016 0.24 -50.16 26.42
N SER A 1017 1.16 -49.18 26.40
CA SER A 1017 2.60 -49.43 26.25
C SER A 1017 3.34 -49.63 27.59
N SER A 1018 2.65 -49.52 28.72
CA SER A 1018 3.25 -49.65 30.05
C SER A 1018 3.71 -51.07 30.38
N GLU A 1019 4.66 -51.18 31.32
CA GLU A 1019 5.08 -52.47 31.86
C GLU A 1019 3.94 -53.25 32.53
N ILE A 1020 2.95 -52.54 33.10
CA ILE A 1020 1.79 -53.13 33.77
C ILE A 1020 0.91 -53.86 32.74
N TYR A 1021 0.65 -53.22 31.60
CA TYR A 1021 -0.06 -53.83 30.49
C TYR A 1021 0.73 -55.01 29.90
N ARG A 1022 2.05 -54.84 29.73
CA ARG A 1022 2.95 -55.88 29.22
C ARG A 1022 2.93 -57.16 30.08
N LYS A 1023 3.02 -57.03 31.41
CA LYS A 1023 2.97 -58.17 32.34
C LYS A 1023 1.65 -58.94 32.29
N ARG A 1024 0.55 -58.24 32.00
CA ARG A 1024 -0.80 -58.82 32.04
C ARG A 1024 -1.26 -59.41 30.72
N PHE A 1025 -1.02 -58.73 29.60
CA PHE A 1025 -1.59 -59.11 28.30
C PHE A 1025 -0.55 -59.47 27.23
N TYR A 1026 0.74 -59.26 27.48
CA TYR A 1026 1.82 -59.54 26.52
C TYR A 1026 2.67 -60.75 26.92
N THR A 1027 3.29 -60.74 28.10
CA THR A 1027 4.20 -61.82 28.54
C THR A 1027 3.56 -63.21 28.71
N PRO A 1028 2.29 -63.38 29.14
CA PRO A 1028 1.71 -64.70 29.36
C PRO A 1028 1.11 -65.32 28.08
N TYR A 1029 1.07 -64.61 26.96
CA TYR A 1029 0.27 -64.98 25.79
C TYR A 1029 1.08 -64.94 24.48
N PRO A 1030 0.75 -65.81 23.50
CA PRO A 1030 1.38 -65.76 22.18
C PRO A 1030 0.95 -64.52 21.40
N ASN A 1031 1.79 -64.03 20.47
CA ASN A 1031 1.56 -62.80 19.70
C ASN A 1031 0.18 -62.73 19.03
N THR A 1032 -0.37 -63.85 18.56
CA THR A 1032 -1.71 -63.88 17.96
C THR A 1032 -2.81 -63.49 18.96
N LYS A 1033 -2.70 -63.95 20.21
CA LYS A 1033 -3.64 -63.61 21.28
C LYS A 1033 -3.42 -62.20 21.82
N VAL A 1034 -2.16 -61.73 21.82
CA VAL A 1034 -1.82 -60.33 22.11
C VAL A 1034 -2.50 -59.37 21.11
N ILE A 1035 -2.48 -59.69 19.81
CA ILE A 1035 -3.12 -58.86 18.78
C ILE A 1035 -4.63 -58.78 19.01
N GLU A 1036 -5.26 -59.91 19.37
CA GLU A 1036 -6.68 -59.93 19.74
C GLU A 1036 -6.97 -59.01 20.93
N PHE A 1037 -6.13 -59.04 21.98
CA PHE A 1037 -6.24 -58.12 23.11
C PHE A 1037 -6.05 -56.66 22.71
N LEU A 1038 -5.05 -56.33 21.91
CA LEU A 1038 -4.82 -54.96 21.44
C LEU A 1038 -6.02 -54.41 20.65
N PHE A 1039 -6.56 -55.19 19.71
CA PHE A 1039 -7.75 -54.79 18.95
C PHE A 1039 -8.98 -54.65 19.84
N ARG A 1040 -9.14 -55.52 20.85
CA ARG A 1040 -10.25 -55.45 21.80
C ARG A 1040 -10.15 -54.25 22.74
N HIS A 1041 -8.96 -53.97 23.28
CA HIS A 1041 -8.74 -52.89 24.25
C HIS A 1041 -8.74 -51.50 23.58
N LEU A 1042 -8.06 -51.37 22.45
CA LEU A 1042 -7.82 -50.08 21.79
C LEU A 1042 -8.86 -49.77 20.70
N LEU A 1043 -9.34 -50.80 20.00
CA LEU A 1043 -10.35 -50.65 18.94
C LEU A 1043 -11.72 -51.19 19.35
N GLY A 1044 -11.88 -51.84 20.49
CA GLY A 1044 -13.17 -52.35 20.93
C GLY A 1044 -13.74 -53.49 20.09
N ARG A 1045 -12.99 -54.06 19.14
CA ARG A 1045 -13.45 -55.13 18.21
C ARG A 1045 -12.42 -56.24 18.09
N ALA A 1046 -12.80 -57.38 17.52
CA ALA A 1046 -11.83 -58.38 17.07
C ALA A 1046 -11.12 -57.95 15.77
N PRO A 1047 -9.93 -58.49 15.45
CA PRO A 1047 -9.29 -58.34 14.14
C PRO A 1047 -10.24 -58.80 13.02
N ALA A 1048 -10.35 -57.99 11.98
CA ALA A 1048 -11.37 -58.15 10.94
C ALA A 1048 -10.89 -59.01 9.77
N THR A 1049 -9.57 -59.05 9.52
CA THR A 1049 -8.98 -59.73 8.38
C THR A 1049 -7.67 -60.43 8.76
N GLN A 1050 -7.35 -61.50 8.04
CA GLN A 1050 -6.07 -62.20 8.22
C GLN A 1050 -4.86 -61.29 7.90
N SER A 1051 -5.05 -60.29 7.03
CA SER A 1051 -4.04 -59.26 6.74
C SER A 1051 -3.72 -58.38 7.95
N GLU A 1052 -4.73 -57.95 8.72
CA GLU A 1052 -4.50 -57.20 9.96
C GLU A 1052 -3.67 -58.03 10.95
N ILE A 1053 -4.01 -59.31 11.12
CA ILE A 1053 -3.27 -60.21 12.00
C ILE A 1053 -1.81 -60.35 11.54
N ARG A 1054 -1.56 -60.54 10.23
CA ARG A 1054 -0.19 -60.64 9.69
C ARG A 1054 0.60 -59.35 9.88
N GLN A 1055 -0.01 -58.20 9.61
CA GLN A 1055 0.63 -56.89 9.73
C GLN A 1055 1.06 -56.62 11.18
N TYR A 1056 0.15 -56.81 12.14
CA TYR A 1056 0.45 -56.55 13.54
C TYR A 1056 1.33 -57.63 14.18
N ASN A 1057 1.29 -58.87 13.69
CA ASN A 1057 2.25 -59.89 14.11
C ASN A 1057 3.67 -59.56 13.65
N LYS A 1058 3.82 -59.04 12.41
CA LYS A 1058 5.11 -58.53 11.93
C LYS A 1058 5.59 -57.33 12.76
N LEU A 1059 4.72 -56.36 13.04
CA LEU A 1059 5.06 -55.21 13.87
C LEU A 1059 5.49 -55.60 15.29
N LEU A 1060 4.82 -56.58 15.91
CA LEU A 1060 5.20 -57.10 17.22
C LEU A 1060 6.53 -57.85 17.21
N ALA A 1061 6.84 -58.58 16.13
CA ALA A 1061 8.09 -59.32 15.99
C ALA A 1061 9.29 -58.39 15.71
N ASP A 1062 9.11 -57.39 14.85
CA ASP A 1062 10.20 -56.51 14.40
C ASP A 1062 10.47 -55.35 15.38
N SER A 1063 9.42 -54.76 15.95
CA SER A 1063 9.51 -53.47 16.67
C SER A 1063 8.92 -53.48 18.09
N GLY A 1064 8.37 -54.61 18.55
CA GLY A 1064 7.85 -54.80 19.90
C GLY A 1064 6.47 -54.17 20.17
N LEU A 1065 6.02 -54.25 21.44
CA LEU A 1065 4.67 -53.89 21.87
C LEU A 1065 4.32 -52.41 21.65
N ARG A 1066 5.23 -51.49 21.98
CA ARG A 1066 4.95 -50.04 21.89
C ARG A 1066 4.66 -49.61 20.45
N ALA A 1067 5.44 -50.09 19.48
CA ALA A 1067 5.23 -49.79 18.07
C ALA A 1067 3.88 -50.32 17.55
N ALA A 1068 3.43 -51.50 18.01
CA ALA A 1068 2.12 -52.03 17.66
C ALA A 1068 0.98 -51.21 18.28
N VAL A 1069 1.12 -50.75 19.53
CA VAL A 1069 0.15 -49.85 20.19
C VAL A 1069 0.09 -48.51 19.46
N GLU A 1070 1.23 -47.89 19.15
CA GLU A 1070 1.31 -46.65 18.38
C GLU A 1070 0.69 -46.80 16.99
N GLY A 1071 0.94 -47.91 16.30
CA GLY A 1071 0.31 -48.22 15.00
C GLY A 1071 -1.21 -48.29 15.07
N ILE A 1072 -1.78 -48.82 16.16
CA ILE A 1072 -3.24 -48.91 16.35
C ILE A 1072 -3.82 -47.56 16.77
N VAL A 1073 -3.24 -46.87 17.74
CA VAL A 1073 -3.74 -45.60 18.27
C VAL A 1073 -3.60 -44.45 17.27
N ASN A 1074 -2.60 -44.51 16.38
CA ASN A 1074 -2.41 -43.55 15.29
C ASN A 1074 -3.14 -43.96 14.00
N SER A 1075 -3.91 -45.05 14.02
CA SER A 1075 -4.66 -45.50 12.85
C SER A 1075 -5.82 -44.55 12.51
N PRO A 1076 -6.18 -44.43 11.21
CA PRO A 1076 -7.36 -43.65 10.80
C PRO A 1076 -8.65 -44.18 11.41
N GLU A 1077 -8.70 -45.47 11.75
CA GLU A 1077 -9.86 -46.06 12.44
C GLU A 1077 -9.99 -45.54 13.87
N TYR A 1078 -8.89 -45.49 14.63
CA TYR A 1078 -8.91 -44.95 15.99
C TYR A 1078 -9.36 -43.49 15.98
N ALA A 1079 -8.82 -42.68 15.07
CA ALA A 1079 -9.20 -41.28 14.90
C ALA A 1079 -10.69 -41.09 14.54
N ARG A 1080 -11.25 -41.97 13.68
CA ARG A 1080 -12.66 -41.89 13.25
C ARG A 1080 -13.67 -42.16 14.38
N TYR A 1081 -13.36 -43.09 15.27
CA TYR A 1081 -14.31 -43.55 16.29
C TYR A 1081 -14.06 -42.98 17.69
N PHE A 1082 -12.80 -42.71 18.04
CA PHE A 1082 -12.42 -42.25 19.37
C PHE A 1082 -11.77 -40.85 19.36
N GLY A 1083 -11.09 -40.48 18.28
CA GLY A 1083 -10.42 -39.17 18.21
C GLY A 1083 -9.39 -39.00 19.33
N GLU A 1084 -9.32 -37.81 19.93
CA GLU A 1084 -8.35 -37.49 20.99
C GLU A 1084 -8.94 -37.61 22.42
N ASP A 1085 -10.25 -37.42 22.55
CA ASP A 1085 -10.91 -37.19 23.83
C ASP A 1085 -11.77 -38.36 24.32
N VAL A 1086 -12.05 -39.35 23.45
CA VAL A 1086 -13.00 -40.43 23.76
C VAL A 1086 -12.25 -41.67 24.22
N VAL A 1087 -12.72 -42.26 25.31
CA VAL A 1087 -12.20 -43.54 25.80
C VAL A 1087 -12.66 -44.64 24.84
N PRO A 1088 -11.75 -45.55 24.41
CA PRO A 1088 -12.16 -46.71 23.64
C PRO A 1088 -13.30 -47.45 24.32
N TYR A 1089 -14.22 -47.99 23.53
CA TYR A 1089 -15.37 -48.72 24.04
C TYR A 1089 -15.64 -49.90 23.12
N LYS A 1090 -16.34 -50.91 23.63
CA LYS A 1090 -16.67 -52.11 22.85
C LYS A 1090 -17.52 -51.75 21.64
N ARG A 1091 -17.10 -52.21 20.46
CA ARG A 1091 -17.76 -52.00 19.17
C ARG A 1091 -18.13 -53.36 18.57
N TYR A 1092 -19.36 -53.46 18.06
CA TYR A 1092 -19.83 -54.63 17.32
C TYR A 1092 -20.06 -54.20 15.87
N PRO A 1093 -19.09 -54.40 14.96
CA PRO A 1093 -19.24 -54.02 13.56
C PRO A 1093 -20.38 -54.80 12.90
N SER A 1094 -21.14 -54.16 12.01
CA SER A 1094 -22.31 -54.73 11.33
C SER A 1094 -21.98 -55.53 10.05
N LEU A 1095 -20.72 -55.61 9.62
CA LEU A 1095 -20.25 -56.32 8.40
C LEU A 1095 -18.80 -56.84 8.62
N PRO A 1096 -18.32 -57.97 8.05
CA PRO A 1096 -18.94 -59.16 7.46
C PRO A 1096 -19.16 -60.30 8.50
N ALA A 1097 -19.75 -61.43 8.08
CA ALA A 1097 -20.25 -62.54 8.91
C ALA A 1097 -19.28 -63.14 9.97
N GLY A 1098 -17.97 -62.92 9.87
CA GLY A 1098 -16.98 -63.37 10.86
C GLY A 1098 -16.71 -62.40 12.01
N ASN A 1099 -16.81 -61.08 11.78
CA ASN A 1099 -16.34 -60.06 12.73
C ASN A 1099 -17.27 -59.86 13.92
N TYR A 1100 -18.58 -59.96 13.65
CA TYR A 1100 -19.61 -59.92 14.68
C TYR A 1100 -19.50 -61.16 15.57
N LEU A 1101 -19.40 -62.35 14.97
CA LEU A 1101 -19.29 -63.61 15.71
C LEU A 1101 -18.02 -63.65 16.57
N GLY A 1102 -16.88 -63.25 16.03
CA GLY A 1102 -15.60 -63.20 16.77
C GLY A 1102 -15.62 -62.21 17.95
N SER A 1103 -16.22 -61.03 17.77
CA SER A 1103 -16.34 -60.04 18.85
C SER A 1103 -17.32 -60.48 19.95
N VAL A 1104 -18.39 -61.18 19.59
CA VAL A 1104 -19.36 -61.78 20.53
C VAL A 1104 -18.79 -63.01 21.24
N GLN A 1105 -18.04 -63.86 20.53
CA GLN A 1105 -17.34 -65.01 21.12
C GLN A 1105 -16.28 -64.57 22.12
N ALA A 1106 -15.48 -63.54 21.80
CA ALA A 1106 -14.52 -62.96 22.72
C ALA A 1106 -15.17 -62.40 24.01
N GLU A 1107 -16.41 -61.93 23.92
CA GLU A 1107 -17.18 -61.49 25.09
C GLU A 1107 -17.78 -62.66 25.88
N ALA A 1108 -18.27 -63.71 25.20
CA ALA A 1108 -18.74 -64.92 25.85
C ALA A 1108 -17.61 -65.65 26.60
N ASP A 1109 -16.38 -65.62 26.08
CA ASP A 1109 -15.20 -66.19 26.73
C ASP A 1109 -14.78 -65.43 27.99
N LEU A 1110 -15.01 -64.11 28.03
CA LEU A 1110 -14.85 -63.26 29.22
C LEU A 1110 -15.79 -63.67 30.35
N VAL A 1111 -17.05 -63.99 30.03
CA VAL A 1111 -18.06 -64.43 31.01
C VAL A 1111 -17.77 -65.84 31.53
N LYS A 1112 -17.07 -66.67 30.75
CA LYS A 1112 -16.65 -68.03 31.13
C LYS A 1112 -15.38 -68.09 31.98
N GLN A 1113 -14.58 -67.03 32.06
CA GLN A 1113 -13.46 -66.97 33.01
C GLN A 1113 -14.00 -66.88 34.44
N SER A 1114 -13.73 -67.92 35.24
CA SER A 1114 -14.36 -68.13 36.55
C SER A 1114 -14.10 -67.00 37.54
N TRP A 1115 -15.13 -66.68 38.33
CA TRP A 1115 -15.05 -65.84 39.51
C TRP A 1115 -14.27 -66.55 40.64
N SER A 1116 -12.95 -66.44 40.63
CA SER A 1116 -12.11 -66.55 41.84
C SER A 1116 -10.76 -65.85 41.62
N SER A 1117 -10.16 -65.39 42.72
CA SER A 1117 -9.08 -64.40 42.78
C SER A 1117 -7.85 -64.76 41.91
N LEU A 1118 -7.73 -64.09 40.75
CA LEU A 1118 -6.54 -64.01 39.88
C LEU A 1118 -5.90 -65.35 39.49
N SER A 1119 -6.30 -66.03 38.40
CA SER A 1119 -5.45 -67.12 37.84
C SER A 1119 -5.76 -67.49 36.37
N PRO A 1120 -4.79 -68.10 35.64
CA PRO A 1120 -4.29 -69.43 35.97
C PRO A 1120 -2.78 -69.60 36.16
N ALA A 1121 -2.47 -70.53 37.07
CA ALA A 1121 -1.22 -71.26 37.33
C ALA A 1121 -0.18 -70.64 38.27
N VAL A 1122 -0.35 -70.97 39.55
CA VAL A 1122 0.73 -71.13 40.55
C VAL A 1122 1.63 -72.30 40.14
N LEU A 1123 2.94 -72.10 40.15
CA LEU A 1123 3.95 -73.15 40.08
C LEU A 1123 4.82 -73.11 41.36
N THR A 1124 4.66 -74.15 42.18
CA THR A 1124 5.57 -74.71 43.21
C THR A 1124 5.71 -73.95 44.55
N GLY A 1125 5.70 -74.60 45.73
CA GLY A 1125 5.57 -76.02 46.07
C GLY A 1125 5.66 -76.26 47.59
N ARG A 1126 5.38 -77.49 48.04
CA ARG A 1126 5.98 -78.17 49.22
C ARG A 1126 5.49 -79.64 49.31
N PRO A 1127 6.19 -80.55 50.03
CA PRO A 1127 6.69 -81.80 49.47
C PRO A 1127 6.02 -83.08 50.01
N SER A 1128 6.19 -84.16 49.23
CA SER A 1128 6.20 -85.59 49.56
C SER A 1128 5.29 -86.20 50.66
N ASN A 1129 4.62 -87.28 50.24
CA ASN A 1129 4.21 -88.49 50.99
C ASN A 1129 3.06 -88.34 52.01
N ARG A 1130 1.83 -88.66 51.61
CA ARG A 1130 1.19 -89.98 51.56
C ARG A 1130 -0.20 -89.83 50.98
#